data_AF-A0A7Y5CU52-F1
#
_entry.id   AF-A0A7Y5CU52-F1
#
_cell.length_a   1.000
_cell.length_b   1.000
_cell.length_c   1.000
_cell.angle_alpha   90.00
_cell.angle_beta   90.00
_cell.angle_gamma   90.00
#
_symmetry.space_group_name_H-M   'P 1'
#
loop_
_entity.id
_entity.type
_entity.pdbx_description
1 polymer ?
#
loop_
_entity_poly.entity_id
_entity_poly.type
_entity_poly.pdbx_seq_one_letter_code
_entity_poly.pdbx_strand_id
1 'polypeptide(L)'
;MSRYHHFFQGLAKALAPVLIAGALACKSDAADEKRNQPAPQQSTLTRYTPPPNSPLGRKVHPRLYLTAEDLPKLRQRLKTVHRSSFQTFVQVMDANFNEAMEKKEGGSLFIDIKNYAFLYLIDPGQLPEFTFGHTREQYGRQAIALAMLAKSSMRGDKHVSSILQSPEGGYHNLALAVAYDWTFPLLTPEEKRSLAEGLIRLYEIRDKDANPGAYQKLSNQVTGYIHHGSAGALALWGDDLGPDFNAKSDEMLQFFNAVFLERTLTSGDKIFQGPGWSEGASYYLMGLTNISFLTGAAASALGQNLFLNTEFLRYNVLYIFYNILPLKLQGSYYLSRHDTNSLQKADDFGGLAAISAGALAEADPRMAGLAKWLITASGLIRSGEEGTRRGGFSDPRFHYLFFKFIWDSESVTPLPPQALNLPLTCQLGLGQVVMKSSFDPEQSTHLVFWAPQYWYAPHAHLDLSSFTIYKHGSLALDSGNGKNYKDMPRGKSFRQPIFHNILGLYHPEEKSDTGFNFMNFGFREDRTADDWRDESFQPGGNSVVGKIVALESGSDFDFIDYDYSPAYTNAKRSKAGFANRRFVYLRGPENREFVIVHDLVKSGLEKRFLLHTAFEPAIAGDEITVTNNFDVAHGKMLVKSLLPAQKEILKIGGPGNWFVDADWRPLQSRGPYVDWGAYWVGSYRFEIRSPENEFLTVMQIGDSRTLSAMAPVEKIESATCSGVLVEGQRLVLFNKQPGMQSSANFEVQAARPITLIITGVTPDTLLKIKKNGAVYLNVKSSAGGVLNFKDNPGGAAQYEVTQ
;
A
#
# COMPACT_ATOMS: atom_id res chain seq x y z
N MET A 1 -0.79 47.28 12.79
CA MET A 1 0.03 48.51 12.85
C MET A 1 0.81 48.58 11.54
N SER A 2 0.31 49.32 10.54
CA SER A 2 0.73 50.70 10.16
C SER A 2 2.03 50.69 9.32
N ARG A 3 2.18 51.29 8.13
CA ARG A 3 1.38 52.16 7.24
C ARG A 3 2.14 52.19 5.89
N TYR A 4 1.46 52.00 4.74
CA TYR A 4 1.16 53.02 3.71
C TYR A 4 2.34 53.83 3.13
N HIS A 5 2.55 53.82 1.80
CA HIS A 5 2.00 54.87 0.91
C HIS A 5 2.25 54.62 -0.61
N HIS A 6 1.22 54.99 -1.37
CA HIS A 6 1.08 55.09 -2.83
C HIS A 6 2.04 56.07 -3.52
N PHE A 7 2.18 55.97 -4.86
CA PHE A 7 1.97 57.12 -5.77
C PHE A 7 1.69 56.70 -7.24
N PHE A 8 0.47 57.00 -7.72
CA PHE A 8 -0.09 57.40 -9.06
C PHE A 8 0.39 56.74 -10.38
N GLN A 9 -0.51 56.14 -11.20
CA GLN A 9 -1.38 56.73 -12.28
C GLN A 9 -0.59 57.56 -13.31
N GLY A 10 -0.70 57.46 -14.65
CA GLY A 10 -1.56 56.78 -15.61
C GLY A 10 -1.58 57.63 -16.89
N LEU A 11 -1.63 57.04 -18.10
CA LEU A 11 -2.42 57.55 -19.24
C LEU A 11 -2.35 56.62 -20.47
N ALA A 12 -3.50 56.38 -21.06
CA ALA A 12 -3.75 55.60 -22.27
C ALA A 12 -3.43 56.37 -23.57
N LYS A 13 -3.12 55.64 -24.65
CA LYS A 13 -3.55 55.97 -26.02
C LYS A 13 -3.47 54.74 -26.94
N ALA A 14 -4.49 54.61 -27.77
CA ALA A 14 -4.85 53.45 -28.59
C ALA A 14 -4.43 53.59 -30.07
N LEU A 15 -4.55 52.46 -30.80
CA LEU A 15 -4.69 52.25 -32.26
C LEU A 15 -3.43 51.93 -33.12
N ALA A 16 -3.15 50.61 -33.22
CA ALA A 16 -2.94 49.71 -34.40
C ALA A 16 -2.36 50.21 -35.76
N PRO A 17 -1.95 49.30 -36.69
CA PRO A 17 -1.12 48.09 -36.60
C PRO A 17 -0.01 48.05 -37.70
N VAL A 18 0.89 47.05 -37.71
CA VAL A 18 1.44 46.30 -38.89
C VAL A 18 2.72 45.52 -38.50
N LEU A 19 2.60 44.19 -38.61
CA LEU A 19 3.57 43.12 -39.00
C LEU A 19 5.06 43.30 -38.62
N ILE A 20 5.74 42.34 -37.98
CA ILE A 20 6.12 41.02 -38.53
C ILE A 20 6.35 39.98 -37.42
N ALA A 21 6.03 38.74 -37.79
CA ALA A 21 6.13 37.42 -37.16
C ALA A 21 7.30 37.10 -36.20
N GLY A 22 7.02 36.22 -35.22
CA GLY A 22 8.07 35.46 -34.53
C GLY A 22 7.74 34.80 -33.19
N ALA A 23 6.54 34.25 -32.93
CA ALA A 23 6.33 33.30 -31.82
C ALA A 23 5.09 32.44 -32.05
N LEU A 24 5.29 31.19 -32.49
CA LEU A 24 4.24 30.18 -32.60
C LEU A 24 4.08 29.47 -31.26
N ALA A 25 2.88 29.61 -30.71
CA ALA A 25 2.37 28.87 -29.58
C ALA A 25 2.17 27.38 -29.94
N CYS A 26 2.46 26.49 -29.00
CA CYS A 26 1.86 25.16 -28.98
C CYS A 26 0.81 25.15 -27.86
N LYS A 27 -0.39 25.67 -28.21
CA LYS A 27 -1.63 25.28 -27.55
C LYS A 27 -2.00 23.92 -28.12
N SER A 28 -2.16 22.92 -27.26
CA SER A 28 -2.74 21.65 -27.66
C SER A 28 -4.25 21.82 -27.73
N ASP A 29 -4.74 22.02 -28.95
CA ASP A 29 -6.13 21.79 -29.32
C ASP A 29 -6.41 20.28 -29.19
N ALA A 30 -7.02 19.89 -28.08
CA ALA A 30 -7.61 18.56 -27.90
C ALA A 30 -8.89 18.63 -27.04
N ALA A 31 -9.61 19.75 -27.12
CA ALA A 31 -10.81 20.01 -26.31
C ALA A 31 -12.15 19.82 -27.05
N ASP A 32 -12.19 19.64 -28.38
CA ASP A 32 -13.47 19.61 -29.11
C ASP A 32 -13.75 18.37 -30.00
N GLU A 33 -12.94 17.31 -29.93
CA GLU A 33 -13.24 16.04 -30.65
C GLU A 33 -13.67 14.86 -29.75
N LYS A 34 -13.89 15.07 -28.45
CA LYS A 34 -14.27 13.99 -27.51
C LYS A 34 -15.77 13.90 -27.16
N ARG A 35 -16.67 14.40 -28.01
CA ARG A 35 -18.13 14.31 -27.77
C ARG A 35 -18.85 13.11 -28.40
N ASN A 36 -18.17 12.27 -29.17
CA ASN A 36 -18.79 11.11 -29.85
C ASN A 36 -18.02 9.79 -29.62
N GLN A 37 -17.70 9.48 -28.36
CA GLN A 37 -17.44 8.08 -28.00
C GLN A 37 -18.69 7.52 -27.31
N PRO A 38 -19.16 6.31 -27.68
CA PRO A 38 -20.27 5.69 -26.99
C PRO A 38 -19.95 5.63 -25.49
N ALA A 39 -20.93 5.97 -24.65
CA ALA A 39 -20.79 5.80 -23.21
C ALA A 39 -20.26 4.38 -22.94
N PRO A 40 -19.27 4.20 -22.04
CA PRO A 40 -18.84 2.87 -21.66
C PRO A 40 -20.09 2.09 -21.28
N GLN A 41 -20.23 0.87 -21.81
CA GLN A 41 -21.33 -0.03 -21.47
C GLN A 41 -21.41 -0.08 -19.95
N GLN A 42 -22.43 0.57 -19.38
CA GLN A 42 -22.74 0.43 -17.97
C GLN A 42 -22.95 -1.07 -17.78
N SER A 43 -22.01 -1.72 -17.08
CA SER A 43 -22.26 -3.05 -16.54
C SER A 43 -23.65 -2.97 -15.90
N THR A 44 -24.58 -3.81 -16.32
CA THR A 44 -25.92 -3.89 -15.75
C THR A 44 -25.77 -4.33 -14.29
N LEU A 45 -25.49 -3.38 -13.41
CA LEU A 45 -25.40 -3.59 -11.98
C LEU A 45 -26.78 -4.08 -11.57
N THR A 46 -26.83 -5.32 -11.10
CA THR A 46 -28.04 -5.91 -10.55
C THR A 46 -28.60 -4.95 -9.51
N ARG A 47 -29.89 -4.62 -9.59
CA ARG A 47 -30.52 -3.71 -8.63
C ARG A 47 -30.29 -4.25 -7.22
N TYR A 48 -29.60 -3.47 -6.40
CA TYR A 48 -29.29 -3.84 -5.04
C TYR A 48 -30.49 -3.59 -4.12
N THR A 49 -30.78 -4.57 -3.27
CA THR A 49 -31.76 -4.46 -2.18
C THR A 49 -31.06 -4.84 -0.88
N PRO A 50 -31.18 -4.04 0.19
CA PRO A 50 -30.55 -4.38 1.47
C PRO A 50 -31.10 -5.70 2.04
N PRO A 51 -30.31 -6.45 2.83
CA PRO A 51 -30.80 -7.68 3.43
C PRO A 51 -32.08 -7.42 4.25
N PRO A 52 -33.19 -8.16 4.04
CA PRO A 52 -34.49 -7.83 4.67
C PRO A 52 -34.44 -7.71 6.20
N ASN A 53 -33.59 -8.51 6.85
CA ASN A 53 -33.44 -8.53 8.31
C ASN A 53 -32.42 -7.51 8.85
N SER A 54 -31.69 -6.82 7.97
CA SER A 54 -30.74 -5.77 8.36
C SER A 54 -31.47 -4.55 8.92
N PRO A 55 -30.83 -3.72 9.76
CA PRO A 55 -31.41 -2.44 10.19
C PRO A 55 -31.86 -1.53 9.04
N LEU A 56 -31.08 -1.48 7.95
CA LEU A 56 -31.44 -0.75 6.73
C LEU A 56 -32.69 -1.35 6.05
N GLY A 57 -32.73 -2.67 5.87
CA GLY A 57 -33.88 -3.38 5.28
C GLY A 57 -35.16 -3.28 6.11
N ARG A 58 -35.04 -3.27 7.44
CA ARG A 58 -36.13 -3.05 8.39
C ARG A 58 -36.54 -1.59 8.53
N LYS A 59 -35.78 -0.66 7.94
CA LYS A 59 -36.04 0.80 7.99
C LYS A 59 -36.07 1.35 9.42
N VAL A 60 -35.13 0.89 10.25
CA VAL A 60 -35.04 1.31 11.66
C VAL A 60 -33.79 2.13 11.93
N HIS A 61 -33.90 3.04 12.89
CA HIS A 61 -32.82 3.90 13.38
C HIS A 61 -32.57 3.66 14.89
N PRO A 62 -31.34 3.85 15.41
CA PRO A 62 -30.12 4.09 14.64
C PRO A 62 -29.68 2.85 13.86
N ARG A 63 -28.95 3.05 12.77
CA ARG A 63 -28.37 1.98 11.94
C ARG A 63 -26.93 2.24 11.50
N LEU A 64 -26.35 3.42 11.76
CA LEU A 64 -24.96 3.74 11.44
C LEU A 64 -24.06 3.57 12.67
N TYR A 65 -23.06 2.68 12.58
CA TYR A 65 -22.13 2.22 13.63
C TYR A 65 -22.75 1.55 14.86
N LEU A 66 -23.97 1.94 15.23
CA LEU A 66 -24.71 1.45 16.40
C LEU A 66 -26.15 1.19 15.98
N THR A 67 -26.70 0.10 16.49
CA THR A 67 -28.12 -0.23 16.43
C THR A 67 -28.76 -0.08 17.81
N ALA A 68 -30.09 -0.06 17.87
CA ALA A 68 -30.80 -0.08 19.16
C ALA A 68 -30.40 -1.28 20.05
N GLU A 69 -30.03 -2.40 19.43
CA GLU A 69 -29.61 -3.64 20.11
C GLU A 69 -28.19 -3.50 20.73
N ASP A 70 -27.34 -2.62 20.18
CA ASP A 70 -25.97 -2.39 20.67
C ASP A 70 -25.91 -1.47 21.90
N LEU A 71 -26.89 -0.55 22.04
CA LEU A 71 -26.84 0.51 23.05
C LEU A 71 -26.76 0.00 24.50
N PRO A 72 -27.50 -1.03 24.94
CA PRO A 72 -27.38 -1.54 26.30
C PRO A 72 -25.96 -2.03 26.63
N LYS A 73 -25.34 -2.79 25.71
CA LYS A 73 -23.97 -3.28 25.86
C LYS A 73 -22.97 -2.14 25.88
N LEU A 74 -23.13 -1.15 25.01
CA LEU A 74 -22.28 0.04 25.00
C LEU A 74 -22.37 0.81 26.32
N ARG A 75 -23.58 1.13 26.79
CA ARG A 75 -23.78 1.80 28.10
C ARG A 75 -23.11 1.02 29.22
N GLN A 76 -23.22 -0.31 29.23
CA GLN A 76 -22.56 -1.13 30.24
C GLN A 76 -21.04 -0.99 30.21
N ARG A 77 -20.43 -0.95 29.02
CA ARG A 77 -18.98 -0.73 28.87
C ARG A 77 -18.55 0.67 29.32
N LEU A 78 -19.34 1.69 29.02
CA LEU A 78 -19.09 3.05 29.50
C LEU A 78 -19.07 3.10 31.03
N LYS A 79 -20.03 2.43 31.69
CA LYS A 79 -20.14 2.37 33.16
C LYS A 79 -19.01 1.63 33.86
N THR A 80 -18.42 0.65 33.18
CA THR A 80 -17.44 -0.28 33.76
C THR A 80 -16.04 0.02 33.26
N VAL A 81 -15.74 -0.38 32.02
CA VAL A 81 -14.42 -0.31 31.40
C VAL A 81 -13.98 1.13 31.15
N HIS A 82 -14.88 1.97 30.63
CA HIS A 82 -14.52 3.31 30.13
C HIS A 82 -14.98 4.45 31.04
N ARG A 83 -15.26 4.18 32.32
CA ARG A 83 -15.91 5.13 33.23
C ARG A 83 -15.18 6.48 33.31
N SER A 84 -13.88 6.45 33.59
CA SER A 84 -13.11 7.70 33.72
C SER A 84 -13.06 8.46 32.39
N SER A 85 -12.71 7.77 31.30
CA SER A 85 -12.57 8.41 29.98
C SER A 85 -13.89 8.93 29.43
N PHE A 86 -15.00 8.26 29.70
CA PHE A 86 -16.33 8.75 29.30
C PHE A 86 -16.73 9.99 30.09
N GLN A 87 -16.48 10.04 31.40
CA GLN A 87 -16.73 11.25 32.19
C GLN A 87 -15.89 12.44 31.70
N THR A 88 -14.62 12.22 31.37
CA THR A 88 -13.75 13.24 30.76
C THR A 88 -14.29 13.71 29.41
N PHE A 89 -14.73 12.78 28.56
CA PHE A 89 -15.34 13.11 27.27
C PHE A 89 -16.57 14.00 27.45
N VAL A 90 -17.49 13.65 28.37
CA VAL A 90 -18.68 14.46 28.67
C VAL A 90 -18.29 15.86 29.14
N GLN A 91 -17.34 15.97 30.08
CA GLN A 91 -16.86 17.27 30.58
C GLN A 91 -16.31 18.17 29.46
N VAL A 92 -15.54 17.59 28.53
CA VAL A 92 -15.00 18.33 27.38
C VAL A 92 -16.13 18.74 26.43
N MET A 93 -17.09 17.87 26.16
CA MET A 93 -18.26 18.23 25.34
C MET A 93 -19.08 19.35 25.99
N ASP A 94 -19.34 19.29 27.28
CA ASP A 94 -20.09 20.32 28.01
C ASP A 94 -19.37 21.68 28.03
N ALA A 95 -18.05 21.67 28.22
CA ALA A 95 -17.24 22.88 28.18
C ALA A 95 -17.30 23.59 26.81
N ASN A 96 -17.52 22.83 25.73
CA ASN A 96 -17.61 23.34 24.35
C ASN A 96 -19.06 23.47 23.84
N PHE A 97 -20.06 23.25 24.70
CA PHE A 97 -21.47 23.24 24.30
C PHE A 97 -21.94 24.59 23.76
N ASN A 98 -21.59 25.67 24.46
CA ASN A 98 -21.98 27.04 24.12
C ASN A 98 -20.93 27.80 23.28
N GLU A 99 -19.95 27.09 22.69
CA GLU A 99 -18.98 27.74 21.81
C GLU A 99 -19.69 28.36 20.61
N ALA A 100 -19.39 29.63 20.33
CA ALA A 100 -20.01 30.39 19.27
C ALA A 100 -19.88 29.67 17.91
N MET A 101 -21.01 29.52 17.20
CA MET A 101 -21.07 28.78 15.94
C MET A 101 -20.10 29.30 14.87
N GLU A 102 -19.83 30.60 14.85
CA GLU A 102 -18.87 31.24 13.93
C GLU A 102 -17.41 30.80 14.15
N LYS A 103 -17.09 30.23 15.32
CA LYS A 103 -15.76 29.67 15.64
C LYS A 103 -15.63 28.20 15.23
N LYS A 104 -16.73 27.55 14.85
CA LYS A 104 -16.75 26.15 14.45
C LYS A 104 -16.64 26.03 12.94
N GLU A 105 -15.45 25.69 12.47
CA GLU A 105 -15.17 25.50 11.04
C GLU A 105 -14.38 24.20 10.79
N GLY A 106 -14.54 23.64 9.59
CA GLY A 106 -13.81 22.45 9.15
C GLY A 106 -13.99 21.23 10.07
N GLY A 107 -12.89 20.55 10.38
CA GLY A 107 -12.90 19.28 11.11
C GLY A 107 -13.58 19.32 12.49
N SER A 108 -13.39 20.38 13.29
CA SER A 108 -13.95 20.46 14.65
C SER A 108 -15.49 20.46 14.64
N LEU A 109 -16.10 21.17 13.69
CA LEU A 109 -17.56 21.17 13.50
C LEU A 109 -18.10 19.76 13.25
N PHE A 110 -17.48 19.02 12.32
CA PHE A 110 -17.95 17.68 11.96
C PHE A 110 -17.82 16.68 13.10
N ILE A 111 -16.81 16.83 13.94
CA ILE A 111 -16.58 15.99 15.11
C ILE A 111 -17.60 16.29 16.21
N ASP A 112 -17.84 17.57 16.51
CA ASP A 112 -18.83 17.98 17.50
C ASP A 112 -20.24 17.49 17.13
N ILE A 113 -20.63 17.57 15.86
CA ILE A 113 -21.91 17.03 15.36
C ILE A 113 -22.09 15.57 15.79
N LYS A 114 -21.08 14.72 15.52
CA LYS A 114 -21.13 13.29 15.85
C LYS A 114 -21.12 13.05 17.36
N ASN A 115 -20.33 13.80 18.11
CA ASN A 115 -20.21 13.65 19.55
C ASN A 115 -21.48 14.08 20.30
N TYR A 116 -22.14 15.17 19.91
CA TYR A 116 -23.42 15.54 20.50
C TYR A 116 -24.54 14.60 20.10
N ALA A 117 -24.55 14.11 18.85
CA ALA A 117 -25.49 13.07 18.43
C ALA A 117 -25.27 11.77 19.23
N PHE A 118 -24.02 11.43 19.55
CA PHE A 118 -23.68 10.31 20.42
C PHE A 118 -24.26 10.48 21.82
N LEU A 119 -24.07 11.66 22.43
CA LEU A 119 -24.61 11.98 23.76
C LEU A 119 -26.14 11.92 23.80
N TYR A 120 -26.82 12.32 22.72
CA TYR A 120 -28.26 12.10 22.58
C TYR A 120 -28.63 10.60 22.55
N LEU A 121 -27.84 9.79 21.84
CA LEU A 121 -28.13 8.37 21.63
C LEU A 121 -27.88 7.51 22.88
N ILE A 122 -26.80 7.79 23.62
CA ILE A 122 -26.49 7.06 24.86
C ILE A 122 -27.48 7.37 25.98
N ASP A 123 -28.24 8.45 25.86
CA ASP A 123 -29.25 8.90 26.82
C ASP A 123 -28.68 9.11 28.24
N PRO A 124 -28.40 10.37 28.66
CA PRO A 124 -27.96 10.70 30.00
C PRO A 124 -28.82 10.09 31.12
N GLY A 125 -30.14 9.96 30.91
CA GLY A 125 -31.05 9.38 31.89
C GLY A 125 -30.84 7.88 32.14
N GLN A 126 -30.16 7.19 31.22
CA GLN A 126 -29.78 5.78 31.37
C GLN A 126 -28.41 5.59 32.05
N LEU A 127 -27.76 6.70 32.40
CA LEU A 127 -26.38 6.76 32.90
C LEU A 127 -26.27 7.69 34.14
N PRO A 128 -27.09 7.49 35.20
CA PRO A 128 -27.16 8.37 36.36
C PRO A 128 -25.85 8.48 37.18
N GLU A 129 -24.91 7.56 36.97
CA GLU A 129 -23.59 7.60 37.61
C GLU A 129 -22.60 8.59 37.01
N PHE A 130 -22.96 9.21 35.87
CA PHE A 130 -22.18 10.26 35.22
C PHE A 130 -22.82 11.61 35.45
N THR A 131 -21.98 12.65 35.49
CA THR A 131 -22.46 14.04 35.54
C THR A 131 -22.47 14.62 34.14
N PHE A 132 -23.65 15.04 33.68
CA PHE A 132 -23.87 15.72 32.41
C PHE A 132 -24.28 17.17 32.67
N GLY A 133 -23.75 18.10 31.89
CA GLY A 133 -24.12 19.51 31.93
C GLY A 133 -25.42 19.83 31.20
N HIS A 134 -25.90 18.93 30.34
CA HIS A 134 -27.10 19.13 29.52
C HIS A 134 -27.97 17.87 29.46
N THR A 135 -29.25 18.07 29.16
CA THR A 135 -30.24 16.99 28.95
C THR A 135 -30.01 16.28 27.61
N ARG A 136 -30.60 15.08 27.48
CA ARG A 136 -30.60 14.31 26.23
C ARG A 136 -31.05 15.17 25.06
N GLU A 137 -32.18 15.86 25.20
CA GLU A 137 -32.81 16.68 24.16
C GLU A 137 -31.94 17.89 23.80
N GLN A 138 -31.26 18.51 24.78
CA GLN A 138 -30.33 19.61 24.53
C GLN A 138 -29.13 19.16 23.69
N TYR A 139 -28.51 18.02 24.00
CA TYR A 139 -27.44 17.46 23.17
C TYR A 139 -27.94 17.14 21.75
N GLY A 140 -29.12 16.54 21.63
CA GLY A 140 -29.72 16.22 20.33
C GLY A 140 -29.99 17.47 19.49
N ARG A 141 -30.59 18.51 20.08
CA ARG A 141 -30.85 19.78 19.40
C ARG A 141 -29.56 20.49 19.00
N GLN A 142 -28.52 20.42 19.83
CA GLN A 142 -27.21 20.97 19.49
C GLN A 142 -26.57 20.24 18.30
N ALA A 143 -26.66 18.91 18.25
CA ALA A 143 -26.20 18.13 17.11
C ALA A 143 -26.92 18.53 15.81
N ILE A 144 -28.25 18.67 15.86
CA ILE A 144 -29.08 19.08 14.72
C ILE A 144 -28.71 20.51 14.27
N ALA A 145 -28.57 21.45 15.20
CA ALA A 145 -28.23 22.84 14.89
C ALA A 145 -26.86 22.93 14.19
N LEU A 146 -25.86 22.20 14.68
CA LEU A 146 -24.54 22.14 14.04
C LEU A 146 -24.59 21.43 12.68
N ALA A 147 -25.42 20.40 12.51
CA ALA A 147 -25.62 19.76 11.22
C ALA A 147 -26.26 20.70 10.18
N MET A 148 -27.23 21.53 10.60
CA MET A 148 -27.81 22.57 9.74
C MET A 148 -26.79 23.65 9.37
N LEU A 149 -25.92 24.03 10.31
CA LEU A 149 -24.80 24.93 10.03
C LEU A 149 -23.85 24.32 8.98
N ALA A 150 -23.44 23.07 9.19
CA ALA A 150 -22.55 22.35 8.26
C ALA A 150 -23.15 22.24 6.84
N LYS A 151 -24.46 21.95 6.75
CA LYS A 151 -25.23 22.01 5.49
C LYS A 151 -25.08 23.39 4.83
N SER A 152 -25.22 24.49 5.56
CA SER A 152 -25.12 25.84 4.98
C SER A 152 -23.72 26.21 4.48
N SER A 153 -22.68 25.58 5.03
CA SER A 153 -21.26 25.83 4.70
C SER A 153 -20.67 24.91 3.61
N MET A 154 -21.49 24.13 2.87
CA MET A 154 -21.08 23.12 1.87
C MET A 154 -20.37 23.65 0.59
N ARG A 155 -19.44 24.60 0.67
CA ARG A 155 -18.70 25.12 -0.51
C ARG A 155 -17.42 24.33 -0.76
N GLY A 156 -17.39 23.53 -1.84
CA GLY A 156 -16.17 23.04 -2.46
C GLY A 156 -15.41 21.95 -1.70
N ASP A 157 -16.08 21.20 -0.80
CA ASP A 157 -15.48 20.15 0.04
C ASP A 157 -14.66 19.17 -0.80
N LYS A 158 -13.37 19.07 -0.50
CA LYS A 158 -12.47 18.06 -1.05
C LYS A 158 -12.16 17.13 0.12
N HIS A 159 -12.76 15.94 0.12
CA HIS A 159 -12.52 14.93 1.15
C HIS A 159 -11.11 14.33 1.00
N VAL A 160 -10.10 15.03 1.52
CA VAL A 160 -8.68 14.67 1.37
C VAL A 160 -8.02 14.54 2.74
N SER A 161 -8.33 13.49 3.50
CA SER A 161 -7.68 13.34 4.81
C SER A 161 -7.63 11.88 5.30
N SER A 162 -6.47 11.47 5.82
CA SER A 162 -6.29 10.26 6.65
C SER A 162 -6.72 10.46 8.11
N ILE A 163 -7.14 11.67 8.48
CA ILE A 163 -7.47 12.04 9.85
C ILE A 163 -8.87 12.67 9.91
N LEU A 164 -9.61 12.40 10.98
CA LEU A 164 -10.97 12.94 11.22
C LEU A 164 -11.02 14.48 11.25
N GLN A 165 -9.86 15.14 11.33
CA GLN A 165 -9.67 16.57 11.43
C GLN A 165 -8.86 17.10 10.25
N SER A 166 -9.47 17.88 9.36
CA SER A 166 -8.70 18.68 8.41
C SER A 166 -9.34 20.05 8.24
N PRO A 167 -8.54 21.13 8.19
CA PRO A 167 -9.02 22.45 7.79
C PRO A 167 -9.53 22.49 6.34
N GLU A 168 -9.12 21.53 5.52
CA GLU A 168 -9.44 21.46 4.08
C GLU A 168 -10.76 20.70 3.79
N GLY A 169 -11.44 20.19 4.82
CA GLY A 169 -12.63 19.33 4.71
C GLY A 169 -12.41 17.94 5.31
N GLY A 170 -13.47 17.31 5.82
CA GLY A 170 -13.40 16.04 6.54
C GLY A 170 -14.61 15.14 6.26
N TYR A 171 -14.93 14.21 7.17
CA TYR A 171 -16.09 13.31 7.09
C TYR A 171 -17.43 14.06 7.27
N HIS A 172 -17.66 15.09 6.48
CA HIS A 172 -18.84 15.96 6.50
C HIS A 172 -20.11 15.17 6.17
N ASN A 173 -20.11 14.40 5.07
CA ASN A 173 -21.21 13.51 4.71
C ASN A 173 -21.58 12.59 5.86
N LEU A 174 -20.56 11.98 6.47
CA LEU A 174 -20.75 11.07 7.59
C LEU A 174 -21.29 11.81 8.82
N ALA A 175 -20.86 13.04 9.08
CA ALA A 175 -21.39 13.84 10.19
C ALA A 175 -22.89 14.15 10.00
N LEU A 176 -23.30 14.56 8.79
CA LEU A 176 -24.72 14.77 8.49
C LEU A 176 -25.53 13.47 8.57
N ALA A 177 -24.99 12.38 8.01
CA ALA A 177 -25.63 11.06 8.03
C ALA A 177 -25.80 10.54 9.47
N VAL A 178 -24.76 10.63 10.30
CA VAL A 178 -24.80 10.24 11.72
C VAL A 178 -25.76 11.12 12.50
N ALA A 179 -25.76 12.44 12.29
CA ALA A 179 -26.73 13.32 12.95
C ALA A 179 -28.16 12.96 12.58
N TYR A 180 -28.44 12.75 11.29
CA TYR A 180 -29.75 12.34 10.80
C TYR A 180 -30.18 11.01 11.44
N ASP A 181 -29.31 10.00 11.40
CA ASP A 181 -29.58 8.65 11.89
C ASP A 181 -29.77 8.59 13.41
N TRP A 182 -28.84 9.16 14.17
CA TRP A 182 -28.83 9.03 15.63
C TRP A 182 -29.84 9.96 16.30
N THR A 183 -30.18 11.10 15.70
CA THR A 183 -31.21 12.02 16.21
C THR A 183 -32.56 11.87 15.52
N PHE A 184 -32.74 10.81 14.71
CA PHE A 184 -33.94 10.59 13.91
C PHE A 184 -35.28 10.79 14.65
N PRO A 185 -35.45 10.34 15.92
CA PRO A 185 -36.69 10.56 16.66
C PRO A 185 -36.95 12.01 17.08
N LEU A 186 -35.91 12.86 17.11
CA LEU A 186 -35.98 14.26 17.52
C LEU A 186 -36.24 15.23 16.35
N LEU A 187 -35.89 14.82 15.13
CA LEU A 187 -36.05 15.64 13.93
C LEU A 187 -37.52 15.86 13.57
N THR A 188 -37.90 17.12 13.31
CA THR A 188 -39.19 17.42 12.66
C THR A 188 -39.19 16.96 11.20
N PRO A 189 -40.36 16.80 10.55
CA PRO A 189 -40.42 16.50 9.12
C PRO A 189 -39.63 17.48 8.24
N GLU A 190 -39.63 18.76 8.58
CA GLU A 190 -38.88 19.81 7.89
C GLU A 190 -37.36 19.65 8.10
N GLU A 191 -36.94 19.33 9.33
CA GLU A 191 -35.53 19.08 9.63
C GLU A 191 -35.03 17.82 8.90
N LYS A 192 -35.83 16.75 8.84
CA LYS A 192 -35.51 15.54 8.08
C LYS A 192 -35.29 15.84 6.61
N ARG A 193 -36.23 16.54 5.96
CA ARG A 193 -36.10 16.93 4.55
C ARG A 193 -34.91 17.85 4.33
N SER A 194 -34.69 18.83 5.20
CA SER A 194 -33.56 19.77 5.08
C SER A 194 -32.19 19.06 5.17
N LEU A 195 -32.03 18.11 6.08
CA LEU A 195 -30.79 17.31 6.14
C LEU A 195 -30.66 16.36 4.95
N ALA A 196 -31.76 15.75 4.50
CA ALA A 196 -31.79 14.92 3.31
C ALA A 196 -31.35 15.70 2.06
N GLU A 197 -31.82 16.94 1.87
CA GLU A 197 -31.34 17.83 0.80
C GLU A 197 -29.83 18.06 0.87
N GLY A 198 -29.28 18.21 2.08
CA GLY A 198 -27.84 18.37 2.28
C GLY A 198 -27.05 17.15 1.80
N LEU A 199 -27.47 15.97 2.22
CA LEU A 199 -26.87 14.69 1.83
C LEU A 199 -27.00 14.42 0.32
N ILE A 200 -28.16 14.72 -0.27
CA ILE A 200 -28.40 14.62 -1.72
C ILE A 200 -27.51 15.60 -2.49
N ARG A 201 -27.41 16.86 -2.05
CA ARG A 201 -26.56 17.86 -2.70
C ARG A 201 -25.09 17.44 -2.68
N LEU A 202 -24.62 16.85 -1.59
CA LEU A 202 -23.24 16.35 -1.50
C LEU A 202 -22.99 15.21 -2.48
N TYR A 203 -23.96 14.30 -2.64
CA TYR A 203 -23.95 13.27 -3.68
C TYR A 203 -23.86 13.88 -5.08
N GLU A 204 -24.76 14.81 -5.45
CA GLU A 204 -24.83 15.41 -6.79
C GLU A 204 -23.59 16.22 -7.19
N ILE A 205 -22.79 16.67 -6.23
CA ILE A 205 -21.53 17.39 -6.50
C ILE A 205 -20.38 16.41 -6.84
N ARG A 206 -20.47 15.14 -6.44
CA ARG A 206 -19.34 14.19 -6.46
C ARG A 206 -19.62 12.83 -7.11
N ASP A 207 -20.87 12.51 -7.41
CA ASP A 207 -21.29 11.26 -8.06
C ASP A 207 -20.43 10.93 -9.29
N LYS A 208 -20.21 11.92 -10.17
CA LYS A 208 -19.42 11.78 -11.40
C LYS A 208 -17.93 11.55 -11.14
N ASP A 209 -17.39 12.06 -10.03
CA ASP A 209 -15.98 11.87 -9.66
C ASP A 209 -15.74 10.46 -9.06
N ALA A 210 -16.80 9.83 -8.55
CA ALA A 210 -16.73 8.52 -7.92
C ALA A 210 -17.31 7.38 -8.78
N ASN A 211 -18.06 7.67 -9.85
CA ASN A 211 -18.68 6.63 -10.67
C ASN A 211 -17.67 5.77 -11.45
N PRO A 212 -17.89 4.45 -11.59
CA PRO A 212 -17.07 3.59 -12.44
C PRO A 212 -17.14 4.07 -13.89
N GLY A 213 -16.00 4.05 -14.61
CA GLY A 213 -15.93 4.48 -16.01
C GLY A 213 -15.74 5.98 -16.24
N ALA A 214 -15.70 6.82 -15.19
CA ALA A 214 -15.48 8.26 -15.29
C ALA A 214 -14.00 8.68 -15.58
N TYR A 215 -13.20 7.81 -16.23
CA TYR A 215 -11.75 8.00 -16.44
C TYR A 215 -10.93 8.22 -15.14
N GLN A 216 -11.42 7.75 -13.99
CA GLN A 216 -10.75 7.90 -12.68
C GLN A 216 -10.60 6.55 -11.98
N LYS A 217 -9.34 6.16 -11.74
CA LYS A 217 -8.98 4.94 -11.00
C LYS A 217 -9.28 5.06 -9.50
N LEU A 218 -9.54 3.94 -8.83
CA LEU A 218 -9.65 3.90 -7.37
C LEU A 218 -8.36 4.46 -6.75
N SER A 219 -8.53 5.51 -5.96
CA SER A 219 -7.46 6.32 -5.38
C SER A 219 -7.88 6.85 -4.03
N ASN A 220 -6.94 7.42 -3.29
CA ASN A 220 -7.19 8.07 -2.01
C ASN A 220 -8.23 9.20 -2.14
N GLN A 221 -8.33 9.85 -3.30
CA GLN A 221 -9.35 10.86 -3.60
C GLN A 221 -10.72 10.22 -3.82
N VAL A 222 -10.78 9.21 -4.70
CA VAL A 222 -12.04 8.52 -5.02
C VAL A 222 -12.63 7.86 -3.79
N THR A 223 -11.82 7.24 -2.92
CA THR A 223 -12.32 6.69 -1.65
C THR A 223 -12.95 7.74 -0.74
N GLY A 224 -12.48 8.99 -0.78
CA GLY A 224 -13.13 10.11 -0.11
C GLY A 224 -14.43 10.53 -0.81
N TYR A 225 -14.45 10.54 -2.15
CA TYR A 225 -15.64 10.87 -2.92
C TYR A 225 -16.77 9.86 -2.74
N ILE A 226 -16.45 8.57 -2.60
CA ILE A 226 -17.43 7.50 -2.37
C ILE A 226 -18.29 7.73 -1.13
N HIS A 227 -17.80 8.44 -0.10
CA HIS A 227 -18.62 8.82 1.06
C HIS A 227 -19.78 9.75 0.68
N HIS A 228 -19.59 10.60 -0.33
CA HIS A 228 -20.66 11.43 -0.89
C HIS A 228 -21.63 10.51 -1.62
N GLY A 229 -22.92 10.53 -1.25
CA GLY A 229 -23.87 9.52 -1.70
C GLY A 229 -23.96 8.34 -0.77
N SER A 230 -22.88 7.59 -0.55
CA SER A 230 -22.95 6.33 0.21
C SER A 230 -23.43 6.51 1.66
N ALA A 231 -22.88 7.49 2.38
CA ALA A 231 -23.31 7.74 3.76
C ALA A 231 -24.78 8.18 3.82
N GLY A 232 -25.22 8.99 2.85
CA GLY A 232 -26.62 9.40 2.72
C GLY A 232 -27.54 8.26 2.31
N ALA A 233 -27.09 7.34 1.48
CA ALA A 233 -27.85 6.14 1.10
C ALA A 233 -28.18 5.29 2.32
N LEU A 234 -27.16 5.03 3.16
CA LEU A 234 -27.32 4.27 4.39
C LEU A 234 -28.18 5.02 5.43
N ALA A 235 -28.18 6.35 5.42
CA ALA A 235 -28.95 7.17 6.35
C ALA A 235 -30.42 7.35 5.93
N LEU A 236 -30.73 7.53 4.64
CA LEU A 236 -32.03 7.99 4.16
C LEU A 236 -32.91 6.87 3.59
N TRP A 237 -32.31 5.78 3.10
CA TRP A 237 -33.06 4.78 2.33
C TRP A 237 -34.16 4.13 3.17
N GLY A 238 -35.36 4.10 2.60
CA GLY A 238 -36.55 3.48 3.19
C GLY A 238 -37.40 4.41 4.05
N ASP A 239 -36.95 5.64 4.32
CA ASP A 239 -37.70 6.64 5.08
C ASP A 239 -38.79 7.30 4.22
N ASP A 240 -39.87 7.78 4.84
CA ASP A 240 -40.92 8.51 4.13
C ASP A 240 -40.64 10.03 4.10
N LEU A 241 -39.89 10.47 3.08
CA LEU A 241 -39.52 11.88 2.89
C LEU A 241 -40.32 12.57 1.77
N GLY A 242 -41.04 11.78 0.97
CA GLY A 242 -41.72 12.16 -0.26
C GLY A 242 -41.13 11.47 -1.50
N PRO A 243 -41.89 11.40 -2.61
CA PRO A 243 -41.51 10.59 -3.77
C PRO A 243 -40.15 10.97 -4.37
N ASP A 244 -39.84 12.27 -4.47
CA ASP A 244 -38.59 12.74 -5.07
C ASP A 244 -37.37 12.37 -4.21
N PHE A 245 -37.47 12.53 -2.89
CA PHE A 245 -36.43 12.11 -1.94
C PHE A 245 -36.24 10.60 -1.95
N ASN A 246 -37.34 9.84 -2.01
CA ASN A 246 -37.29 8.38 -2.01
C ASN A 246 -36.63 7.86 -3.29
N ALA A 247 -36.99 8.42 -4.45
CA ALA A 247 -36.33 8.11 -5.72
C ALA A 247 -34.82 8.40 -5.67
N LYS A 248 -34.44 9.55 -5.11
CA LYS A 248 -33.03 9.92 -4.97
C LYS A 248 -32.26 9.05 -3.98
N SER A 249 -32.90 8.65 -2.88
CA SER A 249 -32.31 7.72 -1.90
C SER A 249 -32.09 6.33 -2.50
N ASP A 250 -32.98 5.86 -3.39
CA ASP A 250 -32.81 4.61 -4.13
C ASP A 250 -31.65 4.70 -5.13
N GLU A 251 -31.54 5.82 -5.85
CA GLU A 251 -30.40 6.11 -6.74
C GLU A 251 -29.07 6.08 -5.95
N MET A 252 -29.01 6.76 -4.80
CA MET A 252 -27.83 6.76 -3.92
C MET A 252 -27.50 5.37 -3.37
N LEU A 253 -28.51 4.52 -3.13
CA LEU A 253 -28.28 3.13 -2.72
C LEU A 253 -27.66 2.30 -3.84
N GLN A 254 -28.13 2.47 -5.08
CA GLN A 254 -27.53 1.81 -6.24
C GLN A 254 -26.09 2.29 -6.46
N PHE A 255 -25.85 3.59 -6.28
CA PHE A 255 -24.50 4.17 -6.27
C PHE A 255 -23.63 3.50 -5.21
N PHE A 256 -24.06 3.44 -3.95
CA PHE A 256 -23.32 2.78 -2.86
C PHE A 256 -22.93 1.34 -3.22
N ASN A 257 -23.87 0.55 -3.75
CA ASN A 257 -23.58 -0.80 -4.19
C ASN A 257 -22.49 -0.81 -5.27
N ALA A 258 -22.65 0.01 -6.31
CA ALA A 258 -21.74 0.10 -7.44
C ALA A 258 -20.31 0.48 -7.04
N VAL A 259 -20.16 1.55 -6.25
CA VAL A 259 -18.84 2.15 -5.99
C VAL A 259 -18.14 1.54 -4.78
N PHE A 260 -18.90 1.14 -3.75
CA PHE A 260 -18.33 0.66 -2.51
C PHE A 260 -18.27 -0.86 -2.46
N LEU A 261 -19.42 -1.53 -2.51
CA LEU A 261 -19.48 -2.99 -2.41
C LEU A 261 -18.84 -3.67 -3.63
N GLU A 262 -19.25 -3.27 -4.83
CA GLU A 262 -18.88 -3.94 -6.07
C GLU A 262 -17.52 -3.50 -6.62
N ARG A 263 -17.16 -2.23 -6.51
CA ARG A 263 -15.87 -1.71 -6.98
C ARG A 263 -14.81 -1.71 -5.88
N THR A 264 -15.02 -1.01 -4.77
CA THR A 264 -13.95 -0.80 -3.77
C THR A 264 -13.52 -2.08 -3.07
N LEU A 265 -14.48 -2.83 -2.51
CA LEU A 265 -14.16 -4.06 -1.76
C LEU A 265 -13.67 -5.17 -2.71
N THR A 266 -14.35 -5.37 -3.84
CA THR A 266 -13.95 -6.37 -4.85
C THR A 266 -12.58 -6.07 -5.46
N SER A 267 -12.25 -4.82 -5.78
CA SER A 267 -10.90 -4.47 -6.27
C SER A 267 -9.84 -4.81 -5.24
N GLY A 268 -10.09 -4.59 -3.95
CA GLY A 268 -9.21 -5.03 -2.86
C GLY A 268 -8.96 -6.54 -2.87
N ASP A 269 -10.02 -7.35 -3.03
CA ASP A 269 -9.90 -8.81 -2.97
C ASP A 269 -9.44 -9.46 -4.30
N LYS A 270 -9.74 -8.86 -5.45
CA LYS A 270 -9.51 -9.47 -6.77
C LYS A 270 -8.36 -8.86 -7.56
N ILE A 271 -8.20 -7.54 -7.51
CA ILE A 271 -7.11 -6.85 -8.22
C ILE A 271 -5.90 -6.69 -7.30
N PHE A 272 -6.11 -6.21 -6.07
CA PHE A 272 -5.02 -6.10 -5.10
C PHE A 272 -4.71 -7.47 -4.49
N GLN A 273 -5.68 -8.39 -4.41
CA GLN A 273 -5.45 -9.75 -3.90
C GLN A 273 -4.92 -9.77 -2.46
N GLY A 274 -5.52 -8.95 -1.59
CA GLY A 274 -5.17 -8.88 -0.17
C GLY A 274 -4.77 -7.47 0.27
N PRO A 275 -4.22 -7.32 1.49
CA PRO A 275 -3.96 -6.02 2.09
C PRO A 275 -2.82 -5.30 1.34
N GLY A 276 -3.15 -4.25 0.60
CA GLY A 276 -2.21 -3.42 -0.16
C GLY A 276 -2.90 -2.21 -0.79
N TRP A 277 -2.14 -1.22 -1.27
CA TRP A 277 -2.71 -0.04 -1.93
C TRP A 277 -1.82 0.41 -3.09
N SER A 278 -2.43 0.60 -4.26
CA SER A 278 -1.73 0.86 -5.52
C SER A 278 -0.95 2.17 -5.54
N GLU A 279 -1.26 3.07 -4.61
CA GLU A 279 -0.63 4.38 -4.48
C GLU A 279 0.44 4.43 -3.37
N GLY A 280 0.76 3.28 -2.78
CA GLY A 280 1.81 3.14 -1.77
C GLY A 280 1.40 3.51 -0.36
N ALA A 281 2.33 3.34 0.59
CA ALA A 281 2.07 3.39 2.04
C ALA A 281 1.43 4.69 2.55
N SER A 282 1.82 5.86 2.04
CA SER A 282 1.24 7.14 2.49
C SER A 282 -0.22 7.28 2.11
N TYR A 283 -0.58 6.84 0.91
CA TYR A 283 -1.97 6.86 0.44
C TYR A 283 -2.75 5.62 0.88
N TYR A 284 -2.08 4.51 1.21
CA TYR A 284 -2.67 3.40 1.93
C TYR A 284 -3.33 3.91 3.21
N LEU A 285 -2.59 4.67 4.02
CA LEU A 285 -3.11 5.25 5.26
C LEU A 285 -4.37 6.10 5.00
N MET A 286 -4.38 6.93 3.96
CA MET A 286 -5.54 7.77 3.61
C MET A 286 -6.73 6.94 3.10
N GLY A 287 -6.50 6.12 2.08
CA GLY A 287 -7.51 5.32 1.41
C GLY A 287 -8.15 4.29 2.34
N LEU A 288 -7.34 3.51 3.07
CA LEU A 288 -7.87 2.51 3.99
C LEU A 288 -8.62 3.12 5.17
N THR A 289 -8.23 4.30 5.63
CA THR A 289 -8.99 4.98 6.70
C THR A 289 -10.38 5.36 6.17
N ASN A 290 -10.47 5.96 4.98
CA ASN A 290 -11.75 6.28 4.34
C ASN A 290 -12.63 5.04 4.18
N ILE A 291 -12.05 3.96 3.64
CA ILE A 291 -12.78 2.71 3.43
C ILE A 291 -13.26 2.13 4.76
N SER A 292 -12.42 2.13 5.79
CA SER A 292 -12.75 1.57 7.11
C SER A 292 -13.92 2.30 7.79
N PHE A 293 -13.95 3.64 7.71
CA PHE A 293 -15.07 4.40 8.29
C PHE A 293 -16.40 4.09 7.59
N LEU A 294 -16.43 4.02 6.25
CA LEU A 294 -17.64 3.64 5.53
C LEU A 294 -18.02 2.18 5.78
N THR A 295 -17.02 1.29 5.89
CA THR A 295 -17.21 -0.12 6.23
C THR A 295 -17.92 -0.25 7.59
N GLY A 296 -17.50 0.50 8.60
CA GLY A 296 -18.16 0.48 9.92
C GLY A 296 -19.63 0.92 9.88
N ALA A 297 -19.94 1.97 9.12
CA ALA A 297 -21.31 2.45 8.96
C ALA A 297 -22.18 1.45 8.17
N ALA A 298 -21.62 0.87 7.11
CA ALA A 298 -22.30 -0.12 6.29
C ALA A 298 -22.49 -1.44 7.05
N ALA A 299 -21.53 -1.85 7.89
CA ALA A 299 -21.58 -3.10 8.62
C ALA A 299 -22.79 -3.18 9.57
N SER A 300 -23.02 -2.13 10.36
CA SER A 300 -24.22 -2.03 11.19
C SER A 300 -25.49 -1.93 10.35
N ALA A 301 -25.49 -1.08 9.31
CA ALA A 301 -26.68 -0.83 8.51
C ALA A 301 -27.17 -2.08 7.77
N LEU A 302 -26.24 -2.88 7.26
CA LEU A 302 -26.50 -4.13 6.54
C LEU A 302 -26.56 -5.34 7.47
N GLY A 303 -26.21 -5.21 8.76
CA GLY A 303 -26.16 -6.33 9.71
C GLY A 303 -25.13 -7.40 9.35
N GLN A 304 -23.98 -6.98 8.81
CA GLN A 304 -22.91 -7.88 8.33
C GLN A 304 -21.54 -7.34 8.74
N ASN A 305 -20.63 -8.19 9.21
CA ASN A 305 -19.26 -7.75 9.48
C ASN A 305 -18.44 -7.69 8.18
N LEU A 306 -18.49 -6.55 7.50
CA LEU A 306 -17.73 -6.32 6.26
C LEU A 306 -16.21 -6.30 6.45
N PHE A 307 -15.71 -6.03 7.66
CA PHE A 307 -14.27 -6.18 7.95
C PHE A 307 -13.83 -7.64 7.92
N LEU A 308 -14.68 -8.56 8.39
CA LEU A 308 -14.40 -10.00 8.35
C LEU A 308 -14.55 -10.58 6.94
N ASN A 309 -15.57 -10.12 6.20
CA ASN A 309 -15.98 -10.69 4.92
C ASN A 309 -15.09 -10.30 3.74
N THR A 310 -14.15 -9.37 3.93
CA THR A 310 -13.25 -8.86 2.89
C THR A 310 -11.80 -9.07 3.33
N GLU A 311 -11.04 -9.89 2.61
CA GLU A 311 -9.65 -10.21 2.98
C GLU A 311 -8.76 -8.97 3.03
N PHE A 312 -8.98 -8.05 2.08
CA PHE A 312 -8.31 -6.76 2.01
C PHE A 312 -8.43 -5.95 3.32
N LEU A 313 -9.58 -6.00 4.00
CA LEU A 313 -9.81 -5.30 5.26
C LEU A 313 -9.45 -6.15 6.48
N ARG A 314 -9.79 -7.44 6.47
CA ARG A 314 -9.53 -8.38 7.57
C ARG A 314 -8.05 -8.45 7.92
N TYR A 315 -7.19 -8.49 6.90
CA TYR A 315 -5.75 -8.69 7.05
C TYR A 315 -4.93 -7.41 6.92
N ASN A 316 -5.55 -6.22 6.95
CA ASN A 316 -4.84 -4.94 6.80
C ASN A 316 -3.69 -4.77 7.82
N VAL A 317 -3.85 -5.33 9.02
CA VAL A 317 -2.83 -5.27 10.08
C VAL A 317 -1.54 -6.00 9.69
N LEU A 318 -1.61 -7.01 8.83
CA LEU A 318 -0.44 -7.69 8.30
C LEU A 318 0.37 -6.75 7.39
N TYR A 319 -0.30 -5.96 6.54
CA TYR A 319 0.39 -4.95 5.73
C TYR A 319 1.18 -3.98 6.61
N ILE A 320 0.57 -3.48 7.69
CA ILE A 320 1.23 -2.57 8.64
C ILE A 320 2.45 -3.27 9.27
N PHE A 321 2.26 -4.45 9.86
CA PHE A 321 3.32 -5.15 10.58
C PHE A 321 4.50 -5.54 9.70
N TYR A 322 4.24 -6.19 8.56
CA TYR A 322 5.31 -6.69 7.70
C TYR A 322 6.07 -5.56 7.01
N ASN A 323 5.46 -4.41 6.72
CA ASN A 323 6.17 -3.30 6.08
C ASN A 323 7.02 -2.47 7.05
N ILE A 324 6.94 -2.65 8.37
CA ILE A 324 7.80 -1.93 9.31
C ILE A 324 9.24 -2.41 9.16
N LEU A 325 10.12 -1.47 8.81
CA LEU A 325 11.56 -1.67 8.79
C LEU A 325 12.09 -1.88 10.21
N PRO A 326 13.03 -2.81 10.41
CA PRO A 326 13.74 -2.92 11.67
C PRO A 326 14.66 -1.72 11.85
N LEU A 327 15.17 -1.53 13.07
CA LEU A 327 16.04 -0.44 13.51
C LEU A 327 15.35 0.94 13.51
N LYS A 328 15.32 1.57 14.70
CA LYS A 328 14.83 2.95 14.84
C LYS A 328 15.82 3.93 14.24
N LEU A 329 15.31 4.89 13.49
CA LEU A 329 16.07 6.05 13.02
C LEU A 329 15.45 7.29 13.64
N GLN A 330 16.27 8.18 14.21
CA GLN A 330 15.77 9.40 14.88
C GLN A 330 14.58 9.13 15.84
N GLY A 331 14.62 8.01 16.58
CA GLY A 331 13.61 7.61 17.55
C GLY A 331 12.28 7.09 16.99
N SER A 332 12.16 6.82 15.69
CA SER A 332 10.95 6.28 15.05
C SER A 332 11.25 5.03 14.21
N TYR A 333 10.27 4.13 14.09
CA TYR A 333 10.25 3.11 13.03
C TYR A 333 9.58 3.67 11.78
N TYR A 334 9.95 3.12 10.63
CA TYR A 334 9.47 3.56 9.31
C TYR A 334 9.00 2.38 8.49
N LEU A 335 8.13 2.62 7.51
CA LEU A 335 7.76 1.60 6.53
C LEU A 335 8.78 1.49 5.40
N SER A 336 8.87 0.33 4.77
CA SER A 336 9.88 -0.01 3.76
C SER A 336 9.72 0.67 2.40
N ARG A 337 8.57 1.29 2.10
CA ARG A 337 8.27 1.85 0.77
C ARG A 337 7.75 3.29 0.86
N HIS A 338 8.21 4.14 -0.07
CA HIS A 338 7.99 5.59 -0.07
C HIS A 338 7.47 6.13 -1.40
N ASP A 339 6.45 5.49 -1.97
CA ASP A 339 5.98 5.74 -3.36
C ASP A 339 5.50 7.15 -3.64
N THR A 340 5.03 7.84 -2.61
CA THR A 340 4.32 9.11 -2.75
C THR A 340 4.76 10.16 -1.73
N ASN A 341 6.05 10.08 -1.37
CA ASN A 341 6.92 11.19 -0.98
C ASN A 341 6.91 11.62 0.49
N SER A 342 6.24 10.89 1.37
CA SER A 342 6.41 11.10 2.80
C SER A 342 7.03 9.87 3.43
N LEU A 343 8.16 10.08 4.09
CA LEU A 343 8.72 9.13 5.05
C LEU A 343 7.61 8.73 6.00
N GLN A 344 7.17 7.48 5.91
CA GLN A 344 6.00 7.02 6.63
C GLN A 344 6.46 6.41 7.94
N LYS A 345 6.13 7.08 9.04
CA LYS A 345 6.43 6.57 10.38
C LYS A 345 5.43 5.47 10.69
N ALA A 346 5.89 4.40 11.35
CA ALA A 346 5.02 3.33 11.79
C ALA A 346 3.89 3.86 12.71
N ASP A 347 4.21 4.84 13.55
CA ASP A 347 3.26 5.55 14.43
C ASP A 347 2.04 6.11 13.70
N ASP A 348 2.16 6.49 12.43
CA ASP A 348 1.05 7.06 11.67
C ASP A 348 -0.09 6.05 11.44
N PHE A 349 0.17 4.75 11.62
CA PHE A 349 -0.78 3.66 11.40
C PHE A 349 -1.53 3.23 12.66
N GLY A 350 -1.28 3.85 13.81
CA GLY A 350 -1.94 3.48 15.08
C GLY A 350 -3.47 3.54 15.02
N GLY A 351 -4.03 4.51 14.29
CA GLY A 351 -5.49 4.60 14.07
C GLY A 351 -6.07 3.43 13.28
N LEU A 352 -5.41 2.98 12.21
CA LEU A 352 -5.85 1.81 11.43
C LEU A 352 -5.74 0.51 12.23
N ALA A 353 -4.68 0.36 13.02
CA ALA A 353 -4.53 -0.76 13.93
C ALA A 353 -5.63 -0.75 15.01
N ALA A 354 -5.98 0.42 15.57
CA ALA A 354 -7.08 0.53 16.53
C ALA A 354 -8.44 0.15 15.94
N ILE A 355 -8.74 0.56 14.71
CA ILE A 355 -9.97 0.13 14.00
C ILE A 355 -9.98 -1.38 13.85
N SER A 356 -8.87 -1.97 13.38
CA SER A 356 -8.75 -3.42 13.20
C SER A 356 -8.93 -4.19 14.51
N ALA A 357 -8.33 -3.69 15.59
CA ALA A 357 -8.46 -4.28 16.92
C ALA A 357 -9.93 -4.31 17.39
N GLY A 358 -10.67 -3.21 17.24
CA GLY A 358 -12.07 -3.14 17.67
C GLY A 358 -13.06 -3.81 16.73
N ALA A 359 -12.95 -3.56 15.42
CA ALA A 359 -13.88 -4.09 14.41
C ALA A 359 -13.81 -5.62 14.26
N LEU A 360 -12.66 -6.23 14.59
CA LEU A 360 -12.46 -7.68 14.58
C LEU A 360 -12.46 -8.30 15.97
N ALA A 361 -12.67 -7.54 17.05
CA ALA A 361 -12.51 -8.00 18.43
C ALA A 361 -13.20 -9.33 18.73
N GLU A 362 -14.45 -9.47 18.27
CA GLU A 362 -15.26 -10.68 18.48
C GLU A 362 -15.17 -11.66 17.30
N ALA A 363 -15.00 -11.14 16.08
CA ALA A 363 -15.11 -11.90 14.84
C ALA A 363 -13.80 -12.60 14.41
N ASP A 364 -12.66 -11.96 14.69
CA ASP A 364 -11.32 -12.53 14.47
C ASP A 364 -10.36 -12.08 15.58
N PRO A 365 -10.41 -12.74 16.76
CA PRO A 365 -9.55 -12.41 17.89
C PRO A 365 -8.05 -12.51 17.59
N ARG A 366 -7.64 -13.26 16.56
CA ARG A 366 -6.23 -13.40 16.18
C ARG A 366 -5.72 -12.11 15.54
N MET A 367 -6.42 -11.60 14.54
CA MET A 367 -6.05 -10.34 13.87
C MET A 367 -6.29 -9.14 14.78
N ALA A 368 -7.37 -9.15 15.56
CA ALA A 368 -7.60 -8.14 16.59
C ALA A 368 -6.48 -8.12 17.64
N GLY A 369 -6.03 -9.30 18.09
CA GLY A 369 -4.93 -9.44 19.04
C GLY A 369 -3.60 -8.95 18.50
N LEU A 370 -3.28 -9.21 17.22
CA LEU A 370 -2.09 -8.63 16.57
C LEU A 370 -2.15 -7.10 16.56
N ALA A 371 -3.30 -6.55 16.17
CA ALA A 371 -3.51 -5.11 16.09
C ALA A 371 -3.40 -4.45 17.48
N LYS A 372 -3.98 -5.07 18.52
CA LYS A 372 -3.84 -4.62 19.91
C LYS A 372 -2.40 -4.71 20.38
N TRP A 373 -1.67 -5.79 20.07
CA TRP A 373 -0.26 -5.93 20.41
C TRP A 373 0.61 -4.85 19.77
N LEU A 374 0.39 -4.55 18.48
CA LEU A 374 1.10 -3.48 17.79
C LEU A 374 1.00 -2.14 18.52
N ILE A 375 -0.19 -1.75 18.96
CA ILE A 375 -0.42 -0.42 19.56
C ILE A 375 -0.19 -0.37 21.08
N THR A 376 -0.07 -1.50 21.79
CA THR A 376 0.05 -1.50 23.27
C THR A 376 1.31 -2.14 23.83
N ALA A 377 1.94 -3.08 23.11
CA ALA A 377 3.00 -3.91 23.67
C ALA A 377 4.24 -4.07 22.77
N SER A 378 4.12 -3.80 21.47
CA SER A 378 5.22 -4.05 20.52
C SER A 378 6.38 -3.04 20.63
N GLY A 379 6.09 -1.81 21.05
CA GLY A 379 7.04 -0.68 20.96
C GLY A 379 7.31 -0.19 19.52
N LEU A 380 6.67 -0.79 18.51
CA LEU A 380 6.82 -0.46 17.08
C LEU A 380 5.98 0.75 16.66
N ILE A 381 4.78 0.84 17.22
CA ILE A 381 3.78 1.87 16.94
C ILE A 381 3.33 2.42 18.29
N ARG A 382 3.29 3.75 18.43
CA ARG A 382 2.65 4.39 19.58
C ARG A 382 1.13 4.23 19.52
N SER A 383 0.51 3.97 20.66
CA SER A 383 -0.95 4.01 20.78
C SER A 383 -1.49 5.36 20.33
N GLY A 384 -2.66 5.35 19.67
CA GLY A 384 -3.31 6.56 19.17
C GLY A 384 -3.65 7.63 20.22
N GLU A 385 -3.53 7.32 21.52
CA GLU A 385 -3.63 8.31 22.61
C GLU A 385 -2.36 9.21 22.71
N GLU A 386 -1.21 8.80 22.14
CA GLU A 386 0.07 9.51 22.30
C GLU A 386 0.82 9.83 20.99
N GLY A 387 0.43 9.29 19.83
CA GLY A 387 1.26 9.40 18.63
C GLY A 387 0.51 9.50 17.31
N THR A 388 0.33 10.71 16.79
CA THR A 388 0.60 10.98 15.36
C THR A 388 1.08 12.43 15.14
N ARG A 389 1.61 12.69 13.93
CA ARG A 389 2.36 13.84 13.34
C ARG A 389 2.15 15.30 13.78
N ARG A 390 1.23 15.65 14.67
CA ARG A 390 0.99 17.06 15.08
C ARG A 390 0.61 17.22 16.56
N GLY A 391 1.24 16.49 17.48
CA GLY A 391 1.29 16.86 18.91
C GLY A 391 -0.03 17.28 19.57
N GLY A 392 -1.17 16.66 19.24
CA GLY A 392 -2.49 17.19 19.61
C GLY A 392 -3.58 16.15 19.89
N PHE A 393 -3.22 14.96 20.37
CA PHE A 393 -4.18 13.88 20.70
C PHE A 393 -4.80 14.00 22.10
N SER A 394 -4.55 15.10 22.82
CA SER A 394 -5.08 15.30 24.18
C SER A 394 -6.55 15.68 24.24
N ASP A 395 -7.21 16.00 23.11
CA ASP A 395 -8.62 16.37 23.09
C ASP A 395 -9.52 15.15 22.79
N PRO A 396 -10.31 14.67 23.78
CA PRO A 396 -11.19 13.51 23.65
C PRO A 396 -12.17 13.57 22.47
N ARG A 397 -12.56 14.77 22.05
CA ARG A 397 -13.57 14.97 20.99
C ARG A 397 -13.19 14.24 19.70
N PHE A 398 -11.90 14.16 19.41
CA PHE A 398 -11.43 13.70 18.12
C PHE A 398 -11.31 12.18 17.98
N HIS A 399 -11.21 11.45 19.10
CA HIS A 399 -10.80 10.05 19.06
C HIS A 399 -11.65 9.12 19.92
N TYR A 400 -12.21 9.60 21.03
CA TYR A 400 -12.83 8.69 22.00
C TYR A 400 -14.07 8.00 21.43
N LEU A 401 -14.93 8.73 20.70
CA LEU A 401 -16.14 8.16 20.10
C LEU A 401 -15.85 6.89 19.29
N PHE A 402 -14.98 7.01 18.27
CA PHE A 402 -14.76 5.89 17.36
C PHE A 402 -13.77 4.87 17.89
N PHE A 403 -12.60 5.30 18.37
CA PHE A 403 -11.51 4.36 18.69
C PHE A 403 -11.60 3.80 20.11
N LYS A 404 -12.32 4.47 21.03
CA LYS A 404 -12.43 4.05 22.42
C LYS A 404 -13.79 3.44 22.75
N PHE A 405 -14.89 4.00 22.21
CA PHE A 405 -16.25 3.57 22.57
C PHE A 405 -16.90 2.65 21.53
N ILE A 406 -16.84 2.98 20.23
CA ILE A 406 -17.44 2.18 19.15
C ILE A 406 -16.55 0.97 18.85
N TRP A 407 -15.34 1.20 18.35
CA TRP A 407 -14.32 0.16 18.10
C TRP A 407 -13.44 -0.07 19.33
N ASP A 408 -14.10 -0.19 20.47
CA ASP A 408 -13.46 -0.58 21.72
C ASP A 408 -12.71 -1.90 21.57
N SER A 409 -11.45 -1.90 21.96
CA SER A 409 -10.55 -3.06 21.94
C SER A 409 -9.96 -3.36 23.32
N GLU A 410 -10.57 -2.87 24.40
CA GLU A 410 -10.01 -3.03 25.74
C GLU A 410 -10.05 -4.48 26.23
N SER A 411 -11.07 -5.23 25.83
CA SER A 411 -11.17 -6.67 26.11
C SER A 411 -10.29 -7.56 25.22
N VAL A 412 -9.68 -6.99 24.17
CA VAL A 412 -8.86 -7.77 23.24
C VAL A 412 -7.52 -8.09 23.89
N THR A 413 -7.18 -9.38 23.91
CA THR A 413 -5.85 -9.83 24.39
C THR A 413 -4.79 -9.48 23.34
N PRO A 414 -3.72 -8.74 23.68
CA PRO A 414 -2.61 -8.51 22.77
C PRO A 414 -1.89 -9.82 22.40
N LEU A 415 -1.73 -10.10 21.10
CA LEU A 415 -1.06 -11.29 20.60
C LEU A 415 0.17 -10.94 19.75
N PRO A 416 1.40 -11.24 20.20
CA PRO A 416 2.60 -11.05 19.38
C PRO A 416 2.63 -12.00 18.18
N PRO A 417 3.42 -11.69 17.13
CA PRO A 417 3.46 -12.50 15.90
C PRO A 417 3.86 -13.96 16.16
N GLN A 418 4.69 -14.23 17.16
CA GLN A 418 5.07 -15.58 17.58
C GLN A 418 3.88 -16.38 18.14
N ALA A 419 3.03 -15.76 18.96
CA ALA A 419 1.84 -16.43 19.51
C ALA A 419 0.82 -16.79 18.43
N LEU A 420 0.88 -16.09 17.29
CA LEU A 420 0.03 -16.32 16.13
C LEU A 420 0.64 -17.29 15.10
N ASN A 421 1.87 -17.76 15.33
CA ASN A 421 2.65 -18.53 14.35
C ASN A 421 2.70 -17.84 12.98
N LEU A 422 2.87 -16.51 12.96
CA LEU A 422 3.00 -15.80 11.71
C LEU A 422 4.26 -16.27 10.97
N PRO A 423 4.19 -16.45 9.63
CA PRO A 423 5.36 -16.84 8.84
C PRO A 423 6.38 -15.70 8.77
N LEU A 424 7.65 -16.02 8.53
CA LEU A 424 8.65 -14.97 8.27
C LEU A 424 8.52 -14.35 6.88
N THR A 425 7.75 -15.00 6.00
CA THR A 425 7.46 -14.55 4.64
C THR A 425 5.96 -14.36 4.46
N CYS A 426 5.55 -13.21 3.97
CA CYS A 426 4.15 -12.87 3.77
C CYS A 426 3.94 -12.26 2.39
N GLN A 427 3.04 -12.85 1.62
CA GLN A 427 2.50 -12.24 0.41
C GLN A 427 1.35 -11.31 0.81
N LEU A 428 1.53 -10.03 0.51
CA LEU A 428 0.56 -8.96 0.69
C LEU A 428 -0.04 -8.59 -0.66
N GLY A 429 -1.00 -7.66 -0.65
CA GLY A 429 -1.66 -7.21 -1.87
C GLY A 429 -0.68 -6.61 -2.90
N LEU A 430 -1.10 -6.57 -4.16
CA LEU A 430 -0.37 -6.05 -5.32
C LEU A 430 0.91 -6.81 -5.63
N GLY A 431 0.98 -8.08 -5.23
CA GLY A 431 2.14 -8.94 -5.47
C GLY A 431 3.36 -8.60 -4.62
N GLN A 432 3.19 -7.87 -3.52
CA GLN A 432 4.26 -7.61 -2.58
C GLN A 432 4.59 -8.87 -1.78
N VAL A 433 5.83 -9.35 -1.84
CA VAL A 433 6.31 -10.44 -0.98
C VAL A 433 7.33 -9.87 -0.01
N VAL A 434 7.01 -9.89 1.29
CA VAL A 434 7.90 -9.45 2.36
C VAL A 434 8.56 -10.67 2.99
N MET A 435 9.88 -10.65 3.13
CA MET A 435 10.66 -11.71 3.79
C MET A 435 11.46 -11.13 4.94
N LYS A 436 11.38 -11.75 6.12
CA LYS A 436 12.12 -11.37 7.33
C LYS A 436 13.06 -12.50 7.77
N SER A 437 14.14 -12.17 8.47
CA SER A 437 14.99 -13.18 9.15
C SER A 437 14.42 -13.58 10.51
N SER A 438 13.72 -12.67 11.18
CA SER A 438 13.06 -12.87 12.46
C SER A 438 11.96 -11.82 12.68
N PHE A 439 11.33 -11.83 13.84
CA PHE A 439 10.47 -10.73 14.30
C PHE A 439 11.20 -9.77 15.25
N ASP A 440 12.53 -9.85 15.33
CA ASP A 440 13.33 -8.91 16.10
C ASP A 440 13.21 -7.50 15.49
N PRO A 441 12.84 -6.48 16.28
CA PRO A 441 12.57 -5.15 15.76
C PRO A 441 13.83 -4.35 15.40
N GLU A 442 15.02 -4.81 15.75
CA GLU A 442 16.28 -4.09 15.52
C GLU A 442 17.29 -4.86 14.70
N GLN A 443 17.28 -6.19 14.79
CA GLN A 443 18.30 -7.07 14.19
C GLN A 443 17.80 -7.81 12.94
N SER A 444 16.49 -7.83 12.68
CA SER A 444 15.94 -8.58 11.55
C SER A 444 16.46 -8.06 10.22
N THR A 445 16.69 -8.95 9.28
CA THR A 445 16.72 -8.62 7.85
C THR A 445 15.29 -8.40 7.39
N HIS A 446 15.08 -7.45 6.49
CA HIS A 446 13.80 -7.17 5.86
C HIS A 446 14.01 -6.99 4.36
N LEU A 447 13.36 -7.85 3.58
CA LEU A 447 13.41 -7.83 2.13
C LEU A 447 11.99 -7.64 1.60
N VAL A 448 11.86 -6.89 0.51
CA VAL A 448 10.63 -6.83 -0.27
C VAL A 448 10.95 -7.26 -1.68
N PHE A 449 10.11 -8.11 -2.26
CA PHE A 449 10.12 -8.45 -3.68
C PHE A 449 8.78 -8.05 -4.30
N TRP A 450 8.79 -7.37 -5.44
CA TRP A 450 7.60 -6.85 -6.09
C TRP A 450 7.23 -7.66 -7.32
N ALA A 451 6.12 -8.39 -7.24
CA ALA A 451 5.68 -9.36 -8.22
C ALA A 451 4.18 -9.18 -8.59
N PRO A 452 3.76 -7.99 -9.04
CA PRO A 452 2.35 -7.70 -9.27
C PRO A 452 1.80 -8.54 -10.42
N GLN A 453 0.64 -9.16 -10.20
CA GLN A 453 -0.08 -9.79 -11.31
C GLN A 453 -0.67 -8.74 -12.25
N TYR A 454 -1.19 -7.66 -11.66
CA TYR A 454 -1.90 -6.59 -12.35
C TYR A 454 -1.21 -5.24 -12.21
N TRP A 455 -1.16 -4.49 -13.30
CA TRP A 455 -0.82 -3.08 -13.29
C TRP A 455 -2.02 -2.22 -12.89
N TYR A 456 -1.86 -1.35 -11.90
CA TYR A 456 -2.95 -0.50 -11.44
C TYR A 456 -2.51 0.95 -11.17
N ALA A 457 -2.93 1.86 -12.05
CA ALA A 457 -2.75 3.31 -11.97
C ALA A 457 -3.54 3.96 -10.79
N PRO A 458 -3.29 5.23 -10.43
CA PRO A 458 -2.40 6.19 -11.11
C PRO A 458 -1.01 6.33 -10.49
N HIS A 459 -0.77 5.82 -9.28
CA HIS A 459 0.47 6.06 -8.55
C HIS A 459 1.44 4.86 -8.51
N ALA A 460 1.08 3.71 -9.09
CA ALA A 460 2.02 2.59 -9.23
C ALA A 460 3.29 3.00 -10.00
N HIS A 461 4.40 2.38 -9.63
CA HIS A 461 5.74 2.56 -10.21
C HIS A 461 6.02 1.44 -11.20
N LEU A 462 6.78 1.69 -12.27
CA LEU A 462 7.11 0.70 -13.29
C LEU A 462 8.26 -0.19 -12.78
N ASP A 463 8.00 -0.93 -11.71
CA ASP A 463 8.96 -1.57 -10.82
C ASP A 463 8.80 -3.11 -10.78
N LEU A 464 8.26 -3.69 -11.85
CA LEU A 464 8.06 -5.13 -11.97
C LEU A 464 9.38 -5.86 -11.68
N SER A 465 9.30 -6.91 -10.85
CA SER A 465 10.43 -7.74 -10.40
C SER A 465 11.49 -7.01 -9.57
N SER A 466 11.21 -5.79 -9.10
CA SER A 466 12.10 -5.06 -8.21
C SER A 466 12.18 -5.70 -6.82
N PHE A 467 13.23 -5.36 -6.09
CA PHE A 467 13.40 -5.78 -4.71
C PHE A 467 14.06 -4.69 -3.87
N THR A 468 13.89 -4.73 -2.55
CA THR A 468 14.62 -3.92 -1.58
C THR A 468 15.25 -4.80 -0.51
N ILE A 469 16.35 -4.32 0.07
CA ILE A 469 17.12 -5.05 1.09
C ILE A 469 17.44 -4.09 2.23
N TYR A 470 17.05 -4.48 3.44
CA TYR A 470 17.34 -3.78 4.68
C TYR A 470 17.94 -4.74 5.71
N LYS A 471 19.09 -4.38 6.27
CA LYS A 471 19.72 -5.03 7.43
C LYS A 471 20.63 -4.02 8.10
N HIS A 472 20.36 -3.69 9.36
CA HIS A 472 21.06 -2.63 10.10
C HIS A 472 21.07 -1.28 9.36
N GLY A 473 20.08 -1.04 8.50
CA GLY A 473 20.04 0.09 7.57
C GLY A 473 19.65 -0.33 6.15
N SER A 474 19.27 0.66 5.33
CA SER A 474 18.93 0.42 3.92
C SER A 474 20.17 0.07 3.08
N LEU A 475 20.12 -1.04 2.34
CA LEU A 475 21.23 -1.56 1.53
C LEU A 475 20.92 -1.59 0.03
N ALA A 476 19.71 -2.02 -0.34
CA ALA A 476 19.17 -1.89 -1.70
C ALA A 476 17.84 -1.14 -1.63
N LEU A 477 17.76 0.02 -2.28
CA LEU A 477 16.66 0.98 -2.16
C LEU A 477 15.71 0.95 -3.34
N ASP A 478 14.49 1.42 -3.10
CA ASP A 478 13.62 1.96 -4.15
C ASP A 478 13.92 3.46 -4.27
N SER A 479 14.49 3.89 -5.41
CA SER A 479 15.12 5.20 -5.54
C SER A 479 14.16 6.27 -6.10
N GLY A 480 14.52 7.53 -5.90
CA GLY A 480 13.77 8.66 -6.43
C GLY A 480 12.59 9.08 -5.54
N ASN A 481 12.09 10.28 -5.83
CA ASN A 481 11.01 10.89 -5.05
C ASN A 481 10.26 11.93 -5.90
N GLY A 482 8.94 11.92 -5.82
CA GLY A 482 8.01 12.70 -6.63
C GLY A 482 7.41 13.98 -6.02
N LYS A 483 7.60 14.29 -4.73
CA LYS A 483 7.18 15.56 -4.09
C LYS A 483 8.35 16.20 -3.36
N ASN A 484 8.25 17.51 -3.15
CA ASN A 484 9.20 18.21 -2.30
C ASN A 484 8.93 17.82 -0.84
N TYR A 485 9.94 17.32 -0.15
CA TYR A 485 9.95 17.21 1.30
C TYR A 485 11.13 18.01 1.85
N LYS A 486 11.07 18.41 3.12
CA LYS A 486 12.22 19.06 3.77
C LYS A 486 13.37 18.04 3.71
N ASP A 487 14.47 18.41 3.06
CA ASP A 487 15.70 17.59 2.97
C ASP A 487 15.67 16.40 2.00
N MET A 488 14.65 16.28 1.15
CA MET A 488 14.59 15.26 0.09
C MET A 488 14.30 15.91 -1.29
N PRO A 489 15.18 15.71 -2.29
CA PRO A 489 14.99 16.28 -3.61
C PRO A 489 13.83 15.58 -4.30
N ARG A 490 13.02 16.38 -5.00
CA ARG A 490 12.03 15.87 -5.93
C ARG A 490 12.70 15.63 -7.28
N GLY A 491 12.65 14.42 -7.80
CA GLY A 491 12.99 14.06 -9.17
C GLY A 491 11.76 13.92 -10.07
N LYS A 492 11.87 14.36 -11.32
CA LYS A 492 10.91 13.92 -12.35
C LYS A 492 11.09 12.43 -12.62
N SER A 493 9.99 11.76 -12.99
CA SER A 493 10.04 10.40 -13.53
C SER A 493 10.54 9.32 -12.55
N PHE A 494 10.46 9.57 -11.24
CA PHE A 494 10.79 8.62 -10.17
C PHE A 494 10.07 7.26 -10.24
N ARG A 495 8.96 7.17 -10.99
CA ARG A 495 8.20 5.94 -11.23
C ARG A 495 8.72 5.12 -12.41
N GLN A 496 9.79 5.57 -13.06
CA GLN A 496 10.35 4.90 -14.23
C GLN A 496 11.26 3.75 -13.78
N PRO A 497 11.37 2.69 -14.58
CA PRO A 497 12.14 1.50 -14.23
C PRO A 497 13.60 1.77 -13.81
N ILE A 498 14.22 2.82 -14.34
CA ILE A 498 15.61 3.22 -14.04
C ILE A 498 15.87 3.59 -12.57
N PHE A 499 14.81 3.67 -11.74
CA PHE A 499 14.88 3.99 -10.31
C PHE A 499 14.71 2.77 -9.40
N HIS A 500 14.54 1.56 -9.96
CA HIS A 500 14.22 0.35 -9.20
C HIS A 500 15.27 -0.74 -9.42
N ASN A 501 15.42 -1.65 -8.44
CA ASN A 501 16.40 -2.74 -8.49
C ASN A 501 15.94 -3.89 -9.40
N ILE A 502 16.05 -3.70 -10.71
CA ILE A 502 15.49 -4.59 -11.75
C ILE A 502 16.55 -5.02 -12.77
N LEU A 503 16.24 -6.02 -13.58
CA LEU A 503 16.94 -6.28 -14.84
C LEU A 503 16.13 -5.67 -15.97
N GLY A 504 16.72 -4.72 -16.70
CA GLY A 504 16.02 -3.98 -17.73
C GLY A 504 16.67 -3.99 -19.11
N LEU A 505 15.83 -3.81 -20.14
CA LEU A 505 16.27 -3.71 -21.52
C LEU A 505 16.57 -2.26 -21.90
N TYR A 506 17.76 -2.01 -22.42
CA TYR A 506 18.15 -0.71 -22.96
C TYR A 506 18.00 -0.70 -24.49
N HIS A 507 17.31 0.32 -25.02
CA HIS A 507 17.10 0.50 -26.46
C HIS A 507 17.49 1.93 -26.88
N PRO A 508 18.69 2.15 -27.45
CA PRO A 508 19.22 3.50 -27.70
C PRO A 508 18.33 4.35 -28.62
N GLU A 509 17.67 3.72 -29.60
CA GLU A 509 16.85 4.42 -30.61
C GLU A 509 15.34 4.51 -30.27
N GLU A 510 14.86 3.76 -29.26
CA GLU A 510 13.44 3.72 -28.92
C GLU A 510 13.19 4.52 -27.64
N LYS A 511 12.62 5.71 -27.80
CA LYS A 511 12.10 6.47 -26.67
C LYS A 511 10.65 6.03 -26.41
N SER A 512 10.33 5.72 -25.16
CA SER A 512 8.95 5.53 -24.71
C SER A 512 8.08 6.75 -25.05
N ASP A 513 6.76 6.61 -24.93
CA ASP A 513 5.82 7.73 -25.04
C ASP A 513 6.19 8.88 -24.06
N THR A 514 7.01 8.59 -23.03
CA THR A 514 7.55 9.53 -22.05
C THR A 514 9.02 9.95 -22.28
N GLY A 515 9.65 9.52 -23.38
CA GLY A 515 11.01 9.94 -23.75
C GLY A 515 12.16 9.06 -23.23
N PHE A 516 11.87 7.98 -22.51
CA PHE A 516 12.87 7.10 -21.87
C PHE A 516 13.23 5.87 -22.72
N ASN A 517 14.51 5.51 -22.75
CA ASN A 517 15.11 4.44 -23.55
C ASN A 517 15.48 3.18 -22.74
N PHE A 518 14.96 3.07 -21.51
CA PHE A 518 15.19 1.94 -20.62
C PHE A 518 13.86 1.35 -20.18
N MET A 519 13.69 0.04 -20.37
CA MET A 519 12.53 -0.72 -19.88
C MET A 519 11.18 -0.10 -20.29
N ASN A 520 11.03 0.22 -21.56
CA ASN A 520 9.75 0.69 -22.08
C ASN A 520 8.78 -0.50 -22.21
N PHE A 521 8.11 -0.83 -21.09
CA PHE A 521 7.12 -1.91 -21.01
C PHE A 521 6.00 -1.75 -22.05
N GLY A 522 5.43 -2.88 -22.44
CA GLY A 522 4.43 -3.00 -23.48
C GLY A 522 3.00 -2.66 -23.08
N PHE A 523 2.69 -2.82 -21.80
CA PHE A 523 1.34 -2.60 -21.30
C PHE A 523 1.00 -1.10 -21.36
N ARG A 524 -0.21 -0.79 -21.82
CA ARG A 524 -0.73 0.58 -21.80
C ARG A 524 -1.54 0.80 -20.53
N GLU A 525 -1.35 1.96 -19.93
CA GLU A 525 -2.24 2.44 -18.87
C GLU A 525 -3.65 2.61 -19.44
N ASP A 526 -4.53 1.64 -19.19
CA ASP A 526 -5.96 1.84 -19.34
C ASP A 526 -6.48 2.57 -18.10
N ARG A 527 -6.71 3.88 -18.24
CA ARG A 527 -7.22 4.74 -17.15
C ARG A 527 -8.71 4.53 -16.86
N THR A 528 -9.43 3.84 -17.73
CA THR A 528 -10.85 3.53 -17.58
C THR A 528 -11.10 2.18 -16.92
N ALA A 529 -10.17 1.23 -17.05
CA ALA A 529 -10.28 -0.11 -16.49
C ALA A 529 -10.19 -0.10 -14.95
N ASP A 530 -11.30 0.08 -14.25
CA ASP A 530 -11.27 0.35 -12.81
C ASP A 530 -12.21 -0.51 -11.96
N ASP A 531 -12.73 -1.56 -12.56
CA ASP A 531 -13.44 -2.67 -11.93
C ASP A 531 -12.74 -3.97 -12.34
N TRP A 532 -12.68 -4.94 -11.43
CA TRP A 532 -12.17 -6.29 -11.68
C TRP A 532 -12.80 -6.95 -12.92
N ARG A 533 -14.06 -6.62 -13.23
CA ARG A 533 -14.80 -7.18 -14.38
C ARG A 533 -14.31 -6.64 -15.73
N ASP A 534 -13.52 -5.59 -15.75
CA ASP A 534 -12.97 -5.03 -16.98
C ASP A 534 -12.07 -6.05 -17.69
N GLU A 535 -12.16 -6.09 -19.03
CA GLU A 535 -11.38 -7.00 -19.87
C GLU A 535 -9.86 -6.85 -19.66
N SER A 536 -9.41 -5.67 -19.23
CA SER A 536 -8.01 -5.40 -18.93
C SER A 536 -7.44 -6.25 -17.78
N PHE A 537 -8.27 -6.68 -16.83
CA PHE A 537 -7.87 -7.55 -15.71
C PHE A 537 -8.19 -9.03 -15.94
N GLN A 538 -8.82 -9.36 -17.08
CA GLN A 538 -9.04 -10.75 -17.47
C GLN A 538 -7.76 -11.36 -18.07
N PRO A 539 -7.63 -12.71 -18.13
CA PRO A 539 -6.44 -13.35 -18.70
C PRO A 539 -6.10 -12.84 -20.10
N GLY A 540 -4.86 -12.39 -20.30
CA GLY A 540 -4.40 -11.78 -21.55
C GLY A 540 -4.75 -10.30 -21.72
N GLY A 541 -5.50 -9.70 -20.79
CA GLY A 541 -5.83 -8.28 -20.78
C GLY A 541 -4.62 -7.38 -20.57
N ASN A 542 -4.74 -6.10 -20.96
CA ASN A 542 -3.64 -5.14 -20.98
C ASN A 542 -3.06 -4.82 -19.59
N SER A 543 -3.81 -5.05 -18.51
CA SER A 543 -3.31 -4.85 -17.14
C SER A 543 -2.64 -6.10 -16.57
N VAL A 544 -2.66 -7.24 -17.24
CA VAL A 544 -1.91 -8.44 -16.82
C VAL A 544 -0.44 -8.25 -17.16
N VAL A 545 0.40 -8.13 -16.13
CA VAL A 545 1.83 -7.79 -16.30
C VAL A 545 2.79 -8.89 -15.85
N GLY A 546 2.33 -9.79 -14.99
CA GLY A 546 3.14 -10.93 -14.56
C GLY A 546 2.35 -11.91 -13.70
N LYS A 547 3.06 -12.88 -13.14
CA LYS A 547 2.52 -13.86 -12.20
C LYS A 547 3.64 -14.51 -11.39
N ILE A 548 3.42 -14.71 -10.10
CA ILE A 548 4.25 -15.61 -9.29
C ILE A 548 3.94 -17.04 -9.71
N VAL A 549 4.92 -17.70 -10.33
CA VAL A 549 4.85 -19.09 -10.79
C VAL A 549 5.09 -20.05 -9.63
N ALA A 550 5.98 -19.69 -8.72
CA ALA A 550 6.26 -20.45 -7.50
C ALA A 550 6.61 -19.50 -6.34
N LEU A 551 6.12 -19.83 -5.16
CA LEU A 551 6.50 -19.21 -3.89
C LEU A 551 6.71 -20.32 -2.86
N GLU A 552 7.94 -20.50 -2.42
CA GLU A 552 8.30 -21.39 -1.31
C GLU A 552 8.84 -20.55 -0.17
N SER A 553 8.45 -20.88 1.06
CA SER A 553 8.95 -20.22 2.25
C SER A 553 9.18 -21.22 3.37
N GLY A 554 10.27 -21.03 4.12
CA GLY A 554 10.65 -21.89 5.23
C GLY A 554 11.65 -21.23 6.18
N SER A 555 12.08 -21.96 7.21
CA SER A 555 13.04 -21.43 8.19
C SER A 555 14.41 -21.12 7.60
N ASP A 556 14.80 -21.83 6.54
CA ASP A 556 16.16 -21.82 6.01
C ASP A 556 16.28 -21.00 4.72
N PHE A 557 15.20 -20.92 3.93
CA PHE A 557 15.17 -20.14 2.70
C PHE A 557 13.77 -19.71 2.29
N ASP A 558 13.71 -18.72 1.41
CA ASP A 558 12.56 -18.45 0.54
C ASP A 558 12.98 -18.56 -0.92
N PHE A 559 12.01 -18.87 -1.78
CA PHE A 559 12.17 -18.86 -3.23
C PHE A 559 10.93 -18.27 -3.88
N ILE A 560 11.16 -17.36 -4.82
CA ILE A 560 10.14 -16.73 -5.66
C ILE A 560 10.55 -16.94 -7.11
N ASP A 561 9.66 -17.51 -7.91
CA ASP A 561 9.78 -17.54 -9.37
C ASP A 561 8.70 -16.61 -9.95
N TYR A 562 9.10 -15.49 -10.56
CA TYR A 562 8.19 -14.48 -11.09
C TYR A 562 8.37 -14.32 -12.60
N ASP A 563 7.34 -14.70 -13.35
CA ASP A 563 7.24 -14.50 -14.79
C ASP A 563 6.53 -13.18 -15.08
N TYR A 564 7.26 -12.25 -15.69
CA TYR A 564 6.76 -10.95 -16.11
C TYR A 564 6.88 -10.76 -17.63
N SER A 565 6.93 -11.86 -18.37
CA SER A 565 6.86 -11.87 -19.84
C SER A 565 5.63 -11.12 -20.40
N PRO A 566 4.43 -11.17 -19.79
CA PRO A 566 3.27 -10.39 -20.25
C PRO A 566 3.57 -8.89 -20.36
N ALA A 567 4.40 -8.34 -19.47
CA ALA A 567 4.77 -6.93 -19.51
C ALA A 567 5.55 -6.51 -20.77
N TYR A 568 6.19 -7.45 -21.48
CA TYR A 568 6.86 -7.18 -22.76
C TYR A 568 6.08 -7.67 -23.98
N THR A 569 5.34 -8.77 -23.84
CA THR A 569 4.68 -9.44 -24.96
C THR A 569 3.34 -8.81 -25.31
N ASN A 570 2.63 -8.22 -24.34
CA ASN A 570 1.40 -7.46 -24.57
C ASN A 570 1.65 -6.08 -25.22
N ALA A 571 2.90 -5.75 -25.56
CA ALA A 571 3.28 -4.55 -26.29
C ALA A 571 2.81 -4.55 -27.75
N LYS A 572 2.57 -3.36 -28.32
CA LYS A 572 2.50 -3.19 -29.80
C LYS A 572 3.77 -3.70 -30.51
N ARG A 573 4.91 -3.71 -29.82
CA ARG A 573 6.20 -4.23 -30.29
C ARG A 573 6.81 -5.08 -29.19
N SER A 574 6.75 -6.41 -29.33
CA SER A 574 7.39 -7.32 -28.39
C SER A 574 8.89 -7.04 -28.31
N LYS A 575 9.42 -6.93 -27.08
CA LYS A 575 10.84 -6.59 -26.81
C LYS A 575 11.63 -7.74 -26.21
N ALA A 576 10.92 -8.68 -25.59
CA ALA A 576 11.45 -9.92 -25.08
C ALA A 576 10.42 -11.03 -25.32
N GLY A 577 10.91 -12.20 -25.71
CA GLY A 577 10.06 -13.39 -25.84
C GLY A 577 9.82 -14.10 -24.51
N PHE A 578 10.62 -13.79 -23.49
CA PHE A 578 10.54 -14.35 -22.15
C PHE A 578 11.28 -13.43 -21.17
N ALA A 579 10.71 -13.21 -19.98
CA ALA A 579 11.34 -12.46 -18.91
C ALA A 579 10.92 -13.01 -17.55
N ASN A 580 11.90 -13.48 -16.78
CA ASN A 580 11.69 -14.13 -15.50
C ASN A 580 12.79 -13.74 -14.51
N ARG A 581 12.38 -13.55 -13.25
CA ARG A 581 13.28 -13.35 -12.12
C ARG A 581 12.99 -14.40 -11.06
N ARG A 582 14.05 -15.10 -10.67
CA ARG A 582 14.08 -16.03 -9.55
C ARG A 582 14.85 -15.42 -8.41
N PHE A 583 14.18 -15.27 -7.29
CA PHE A 583 14.70 -14.62 -6.10
C PHE A 583 14.78 -15.65 -4.97
N VAL A 584 15.98 -15.89 -4.45
CA VAL A 584 16.20 -16.78 -3.31
C VAL A 584 16.80 -15.98 -2.18
N TYR A 585 16.19 -16.08 -0.99
CA TYR A 585 16.76 -15.58 0.24
C TYR A 585 17.16 -16.75 1.11
N LEU A 586 18.46 -16.94 1.34
CA LEU A 586 19.01 -17.93 2.27
C LEU A 586 19.14 -17.29 3.65
N ARG A 587 18.29 -17.71 4.57
CA ARG A 587 18.35 -17.31 5.98
C ARG A 587 19.58 -17.91 6.63
N GLY A 588 20.08 -17.21 7.64
CA GLY A 588 21.26 -17.61 8.39
C GLY A 588 21.51 -16.70 9.58
N PRO A 589 22.51 -17.03 10.42
CA PRO A 589 22.98 -16.11 11.45
C PRO A 589 23.60 -14.85 10.85
N GLU A 590 23.86 -13.85 11.69
CA GLU A 590 24.52 -12.59 11.32
C GLU A 590 25.73 -12.82 10.39
N ASN A 591 25.83 -12.01 9.34
CA ASN A 591 26.82 -12.12 8.26
C ASN A 591 26.76 -13.41 7.41
N ARG A 592 25.80 -14.32 7.59
CA ARG A 592 25.67 -15.56 6.79
C ARG A 592 24.32 -15.67 6.08
N GLU A 593 23.71 -14.52 5.83
CA GLU A 593 22.49 -14.35 5.07
C GLU A 593 22.83 -13.98 3.62
N PHE A 594 22.12 -14.58 2.66
CA PHE A 594 22.41 -14.38 1.23
C PHE A 594 21.12 -14.16 0.42
N VAL A 595 21.16 -13.22 -0.51
CA VAL A 595 20.15 -13.07 -1.56
C VAL A 595 20.78 -13.46 -2.89
N ILE A 596 20.12 -14.35 -3.62
CA ILE A 596 20.54 -14.82 -4.93
C ILE A 596 19.45 -14.44 -5.93
N VAL A 597 19.84 -13.70 -6.96
CA VAL A 597 18.95 -13.30 -8.05
C VAL A 597 19.43 -13.96 -9.33
N HIS A 598 18.57 -14.80 -9.90
CA HIS A 598 18.74 -15.38 -11.22
C HIS A 598 17.71 -14.75 -12.16
N ASP A 599 18.19 -14.07 -13.20
CA ASP A 599 17.35 -13.49 -14.22
C ASP A 599 17.54 -14.20 -15.56
N LEU A 600 16.44 -14.50 -16.23
CA LEU A 600 16.44 -15.04 -17.60
C LEU A 600 15.53 -14.18 -18.48
N VAL A 601 16.13 -13.33 -19.31
CA VAL A 601 15.41 -12.42 -20.22
C VAL A 601 15.89 -12.62 -21.65
N LYS A 602 15.04 -13.23 -22.48
CA LYS A 602 15.33 -13.54 -23.89
C LYS A 602 15.02 -12.33 -24.78
N SER A 603 16.06 -11.56 -25.12
CA SER A 603 15.96 -10.38 -26.00
C SER A 603 17.24 -10.18 -26.81
N GLY A 604 17.17 -9.48 -27.93
CA GLY A 604 18.36 -9.01 -28.68
C GLY A 604 18.96 -7.70 -28.16
N LEU A 605 18.28 -7.02 -27.23
CA LEU A 605 18.73 -5.75 -26.65
C LEU A 605 19.77 -5.97 -25.55
N GLU A 606 20.51 -4.91 -25.21
CA GLU A 606 21.37 -4.88 -24.03
C GLU A 606 20.52 -4.97 -22.75
N LYS A 607 20.97 -5.78 -21.78
CA LYS A 607 20.36 -5.90 -20.46
C LYS A 607 21.22 -5.15 -19.46
N ARG A 608 20.57 -4.48 -18.50
CA ARG A 608 21.24 -3.82 -17.38
C ARG A 608 20.57 -4.23 -16.07
N PHE A 609 21.32 -4.89 -15.20
CA PHE A 609 20.91 -5.13 -13.83
C PHE A 609 21.20 -3.88 -13.02
N LEU A 610 20.19 -3.32 -12.35
CA LEU A 610 20.31 -2.11 -11.56
C LEU A 610 20.26 -2.44 -10.07
N LEU A 611 21.08 -1.75 -9.27
CA LEU A 611 20.92 -1.73 -7.82
C LEU A 611 21.23 -0.34 -7.25
N HIS A 612 20.29 0.22 -6.50
CA HIS A 612 20.33 1.56 -5.94
C HIS A 612 20.76 1.54 -4.47
N THR A 613 21.64 2.47 -4.10
CA THR A 613 22.23 2.57 -2.77
C THR A 613 22.12 4.00 -2.23
N ALA A 614 22.03 4.11 -0.90
CA ALA A 614 21.97 5.41 -0.22
C ALA A 614 23.25 6.22 -0.49
N PHE A 615 24.39 5.57 -0.24
CA PHE A 615 25.73 6.15 -0.31
C PHE A 615 26.59 5.45 -1.37
N GLU A 616 27.75 6.03 -1.64
CA GLU A 616 28.64 5.58 -2.70
C GLU A 616 29.12 4.14 -2.49
N PRO A 617 28.89 3.22 -3.46
CA PRO A 617 29.44 1.88 -3.38
C PRO A 617 30.92 1.86 -3.80
N ALA A 618 31.69 0.95 -3.20
CA ALA A 618 33.03 0.62 -3.66
C ALA A 618 32.97 -0.53 -4.66
N ILE A 619 33.78 -0.46 -5.73
CA ILE A 619 33.86 -1.49 -6.77
C ILE A 619 35.32 -1.92 -6.91
N ALA A 620 35.57 -3.22 -6.79
CA ALA A 620 36.89 -3.82 -6.97
C ALA A 620 36.75 -5.10 -7.81
N GLY A 621 37.09 -5.02 -9.09
CA GLY A 621 36.90 -6.14 -10.02
C GLY A 621 35.41 -6.45 -10.20
N ASP A 622 35.00 -7.67 -9.84
CA ASP A 622 33.61 -8.15 -9.92
C ASP A 622 32.85 -8.06 -8.57
N GLU A 623 33.47 -7.51 -7.53
CA GLU A 623 32.87 -7.33 -6.21
C GLU A 623 32.47 -5.87 -5.98
N ILE A 624 31.26 -5.67 -5.47
CA ILE A 624 30.69 -4.37 -5.13
C ILE A 624 30.36 -4.38 -3.64
N THR A 625 30.90 -3.42 -2.90
CA THR A 625 30.64 -3.24 -1.48
C THR A 625 29.71 -2.05 -1.26
N VAL A 626 28.58 -2.31 -0.61
CA VAL A 626 27.64 -1.30 -0.12
C VAL A 626 27.74 -1.23 1.39
N THR A 627 27.90 -0.04 1.95
CA THR A 627 27.94 0.17 3.40
C THR A 627 27.07 1.36 3.77
N ASN A 628 26.26 1.21 4.81
CA ASN A 628 25.41 2.27 5.35
C ASN A 628 25.75 2.49 6.82
N ASN A 629 26.45 3.59 7.09
CA ASN A 629 26.85 4.01 8.44
C ASN A 629 26.18 5.34 8.85
N PHE A 630 24.99 5.62 8.32
CA PHE A 630 24.27 6.86 8.62
C PHE A 630 23.55 6.77 9.97
N ASP A 631 23.78 7.76 10.84
CA ASP A 631 23.19 7.81 12.19
C ASP A 631 23.54 6.54 12.98
N VAL A 632 22.54 5.72 13.35
CA VAL A 632 22.72 4.44 14.04
C VAL A 632 22.85 3.24 13.09
N ALA A 633 22.70 3.45 11.78
CA ALA A 633 22.84 2.40 10.79
C ALA A 633 24.28 1.88 10.73
N HIS A 634 24.42 0.60 10.42
CA HIS A 634 25.69 -0.12 10.33
C HIS A 634 25.54 -1.34 9.41
N GLY A 635 24.74 -1.22 8.36
CA GLY A 635 24.48 -2.28 7.40
C GLY A 635 25.62 -2.41 6.39
N LYS A 636 25.88 -3.65 5.94
CA LYS A 636 26.79 -3.93 4.83
C LYS A 636 26.23 -5.01 3.91
N MET A 637 26.44 -4.81 2.61
CA MET A 637 26.13 -5.79 1.57
C MET A 637 27.33 -5.95 0.63
N LEU A 638 27.71 -7.19 0.36
CA LEU A 638 28.75 -7.56 -0.59
C LEU A 638 28.09 -8.25 -1.78
N VAL A 639 28.26 -7.70 -2.97
CA VAL A 639 27.60 -8.15 -4.19
C VAL A 639 28.63 -8.70 -5.16
N LYS A 640 28.33 -9.86 -5.74
CA LYS A 640 29.13 -10.48 -6.79
C LYS A 640 28.25 -10.97 -7.93
N SER A 641 28.60 -10.60 -9.16
CA SER A 641 27.93 -11.08 -10.37
C SER A 641 28.70 -12.27 -10.96
N LEU A 642 28.12 -13.46 -10.86
CA LEU A 642 28.69 -14.72 -11.37
C LEU A 642 28.36 -14.93 -12.85
N LEU A 643 27.19 -14.46 -13.30
CA LEU A 643 26.80 -14.38 -14.70
C LEU A 643 26.26 -12.99 -15.03
N PRO A 644 26.50 -12.50 -16.25
CA PRO A 644 27.28 -13.14 -17.31
C PRO A 644 28.80 -13.08 -17.03
N ALA A 645 29.57 -13.93 -17.70
CA ALA A 645 31.03 -13.95 -17.55
C ALA A 645 31.66 -12.65 -18.08
N GLN A 646 31.24 -12.22 -19.27
CA GLN A 646 31.57 -10.92 -19.86
C GLN A 646 30.51 -9.89 -19.48
N LYS A 647 30.94 -8.86 -18.75
CA LYS A 647 30.07 -7.82 -18.22
C LYS A 647 30.84 -6.53 -18.00
N GLU A 648 30.11 -5.42 -18.09
CA GLU A 648 30.57 -4.11 -17.63
C GLU A 648 29.92 -3.81 -16.28
N ILE A 649 30.69 -3.33 -15.30
CA ILE A 649 30.17 -2.88 -14.00
C ILE A 649 30.44 -1.39 -13.86
N LEU A 650 29.38 -0.62 -13.67
CA LEU A 650 29.45 0.83 -13.62
C LEU A 650 28.83 1.36 -12.35
N LYS A 651 29.43 2.43 -11.81
CA LYS A 651 28.88 3.23 -10.72
C LYS A 651 28.38 4.55 -11.28
N ILE A 652 27.15 4.90 -10.95
CA ILE A 652 26.47 6.09 -11.46
C ILE A 652 25.81 6.79 -10.27
N GLY A 653 26.06 8.08 -10.10
CA GLY A 653 25.45 8.85 -9.00
C GLY A 653 26.35 9.93 -8.44
N GLY A 654 26.01 10.39 -7.24
CA GLY A 654 26.77 11.39 -6.48
C GLY A 654 26.32 12.84 -6.74
N PRO A 655 27.01 13.82 -6.12
CA PRO A 655 26.66 15.23 -6.20
C PRO A 655 26.34 15.72 -7.63
N GLY A 656 25.14 16.27 -7.82
CA GLY A 656 24.65 16.74 -9.13
C GLY A 656 24.09 15.65 -10.06
N ASN A 657 24.31 14.37 -9.74
CA ASN A 657 23.92 13.20 -10.53
C ASN A 657 23.10 12.18 -9.73
N TRP A 658 22.45 12.59 -8.64
CA TRP A 658 21.66 11.68 -7.78
C TRP A 658 20.58 10.94 -8.56
N PHE A 659 19.95 11.63 -9.51
CA PHE A 659 18.94 11.08 -10.41
C PHE A 659 19.35 11.34 -11.85
N VAL A 660 19.68 10.28 -12.57
CA VAL A 660 20.04 10.34 -13.99
C VAL A 660 19.27 9.29 -14.78
N ASP A 661 19.02 9.57 -16.07
CA ASP A 661 18.44 8.59 -16.99
C ASP A 661 19.44 7.47 -17.36
N ALA A 662 19.06 6.61 -18.30
CA ALA A 662 19.91 5.50 -18.74
C ALA A 662 21.10 5.94 -19.60
N ASP A 663 21.09 7.17 -20.12
CA ASP A 663 22.20 7.81 -20.83
C ASP A 663 23.06 8.68 -19.89
N TRP A 664 22.77 8.61 -18.58
CA TRP A 664 23.45 9.30 -17.48
C TRP A 664 23.27 10.81 -17.53
N ARG A 665 22.22 11.27 -18.22
CA ARG A 665 21.86 12.67 -18.22
C ARG A 665 21.14 12.99 -16.91
N PRO A 666 21.55 14.05 -16.19
CA PRO A 666 20.85 14.51 -15.00
C PRO A 666 19.38 14.78 -15.29
N LEU A 667 18.51 14.17 -14.48
CA LEU A 667 17.09 14.46 -14.49
C LEU A 667 16.83 15.72 -13.67
N GLN A 668 15.86 16.51 -14.11
CA GLN A 668 15.47 17.72 -13.39
C GLN A 668 15.06 17.35 -11.95
N SER A 669 15.80 17.90 -10.99
CA SER A 669 15.54 17.75 -9.57
C SER A 669 15.39 19.12 -8.89
N ARG A 670 14.67 19.16 -7.77
CA ARG A 670 14.49 20.37 -6.96
C ARG A 670 14.60 20.04 -5.47
N GLY A 671 15.35 20.86 -4.74
CA GLY A 671 15.51 20.76 -3.29
C GLY A 671 16.93 20.37 -2.90
N PRO A 672 17.33 20.61 -1.64
CA PRO A 672 18.62 20.14 -1.14
C PRO A 672 18.61 18.61 -1.09
N TYR A 673 19.79 18.02 -1.26
CA TYR A 673 20.02 16.63 -0.95
C TYR A 673 21.05 16.52 0.14
N VAL A 674 20.62 15.99 1.27
CA VAL A 674 21.46 15.75 2.45
C VAL A 674 21.43 14.26 2.74
N ASP A 675 22.30 13.80 3.65
CA ASP A 675 22.43 12.38 3.97
C ASP A 675 21.11 11.72 4.42
N TRP A 676 20.25 12.48 5.11
CA TRP A 676 18.90 12.01 5.42
C TRP A 676 18.07 11.71 4.17
N GLY A 677 18.10 12.57 3.16
CA GLY A 677 17.47 12.30 1.88
C GLY A 677 18.12 11.12 1.16
N ALA A 678 19.46 11.08 1.12
CA ALA A 678 20.23 9.99 0.52
C ALA A 678 19.84 8.62 1.06
N TYR A 679 19.68 8.52 2.38
CA TYR A 679 19.27 7.31 3.08
C TYR A 679 17.97 6.71 2.53
N TRP A 680 17.02 7.55 2.13
CA TRP A 680 15.67 7.13 1.75
C TRP A 680 15.43 7.04 0.25
N VAL A 681 16.07 7.88 -0.56
CA VAL A 681 15.79 7.95 -2.01
C VAL A 681 16.98 7.63 -2.90
N GLY A 682 18.15 7.30 -2.32
CA GLY A 682 19.31 6.76 -3.03
C GLY A 682 20.12 7.80 -3.81
N SER A 683 21.43 7.87 -3.59
CA SER A 683 22.33 8.83 -4.28
C SER A 683 23.11 8.20 -5.42
N TYR A 684 23.17 6.87 -5.45
CA TYR A 684 23.93 6.09 -6.40
C TYR A 684 23.11 4.89 -6.86
N ARG A 685 23.45 4.42 -8.06
CA ARG A 685 23.18 3.06 -8.50
C ARG A 685 24.44 2.47 -9.09
N PHE A 686 24.52 1.15 -9.11
CA PHE A 686 25.42 0.47 -10.02
C PHE A 686 24.64 -0.30 -11.07
N GLU A 687 25.29 -0.50 -12.21
CA GLU A 687 24.74 -1.25 -13.33
C GLU A 687 25.70 -2.39 -13.69
N ILE A 688 25.15 -3.59 -13.87
CA ILE A 688 25.85 -4.70 -14.53
C ILE A 688 25.25 -4.85 -15.92
N ARG A 689 26.05 -4.62 -16.96
CA ARG A 689 25.57 -4.59 -18.36
C ARG A 689 26.11 -5.74 -19.17
N SER A 690 25.25 -6.31 -20.01
CA SER A 690 25.62 -7.34 -20.98
C SER A 690 24.52 -7.55 -22.02
N PRO A 691 24.86 -7.98 -23.26
CA PRO A 691 23.87 -8.47 -24.21
C PRO A 691 23.34 -9.88 -23.87
N GLU A 692 24.01 -10.61 -22.96
CA GLU A 692 23.62 -11.96 -22.57
C GLU A 692 22.22 -12.03 -21.95
N ASN A 693 21.57 -13.19 -22.04
CA ASN A 693 20.19 -13.37 -21.57
C ASN A 693 20.09 -13.79 -20.10
N GLU A 694 21.20 -14.21 -19.49
CA GLU A 694 21.23 -14.82 -18.15
C GLU A 694 22.13 -14.04 -17.20
N PHE A 695 21.58 -13.68 -16.04
CA PHE A 695 22.31 -13.03 -14.96
C PHE A 695 22.17 -13.85 -13.68
N LEU A 696 23.27 -13.94 -12.93
CA LEU A 696 23.30 -14.59 -11.63
C LEU A 696 24.10 -13.70 -10.68
N THR A 697 23.39 -13.05 -9.76
CA THR A 697 23.96 -12.10 -8.80
C THR A 697 23.74 -12.63 -7.39
N VAL A 698 24.81 -12.61 -6.59
CA VAL A 698 24.80 -13.07 -5.20
C VAL A 698 25.14 -11.91 -4.29
N MET A 699 24.34 -11.71 -3.26
CA MET A 699 24.46 -10.63 -2.29
C MET A 699 24.56 -11.24 -0.90
N GLN A 700 25.69 -11.04 -0.21
CA GLN A 700 25.82 -11.36 1.20
C GLN A 700 25.49 -10.13 2.03
N ILE A 701 24.68 -10.30 3.07
CA ILE A 701 24.14 -9.21 3.87
C ILE A 701 24.59 -9.39 5.33
N GLY A 702 24.92 -8.28 6.01
CA GLY A 702 25.33 -8.34 7.41
C GLY A 702 25.66 -6.97 8.02
N ASP A 703 26.47 -7.01 9.06
CA ASP A 703 26.90 -5.87 9.88
C ASP A 703 28.25 -5.31 9.40
N SER A 704 28.30 -4.01 9.11
CA SER A 704 29.51 -3.33 8.63
C SER A 704 30.69 -3.38 9.61
N ARG A 705 30.43 -3.63 10.90
CA ARG A 705 31.43 -3.73 11.97
C ARG A 705 32.12 -5.09 11.99
N THR A 706 31.50 -6.14 11.42
CA THR A 706 31.99 -7.52 11.53
C THR A 706 32.09 -8.26 10.20
N LEU A 707 31.32 -7.88 9.17
CA LEU A 707 31.43 -8.42 7.82
C LEU A 707 32.59 -7.75 7.08
N SER A 708 33.75 -8.39 7.06
CA SER A 708 34.95 -7.85 6.41
C SER A 708 34.99 -8.13 4.91
N ALA A 709 34.81 -9.39 4.51
CA ALA A 709 34.94 -9.90 3.15
C ALA A 709 33.83 -10.90 2.79
N MET A 710 33.63 -11.12 1.48
CA MET A 710 32.59 -12.02 1.01
C MET A 710 32.94 -13.46 1.36
N ALA A 711 31.96 -14.20 1.87
CA ALA A 711 32.09 -15.63 2.07
C ALA A 711 32.29 -16.33 0.71
N PRO A 712 32.94 -17.50 0.66
CA PRO A 712 33.18 -18.20 -0.59
C PRO A 712 31.86 -18.48 -1.34
N VAL A 713 31.80 -18.05 -2.59
CA VAL A 713 30.71 -18.32 -3.53
C VAL A 713 31.29 -18.90 -4.81
N GLU A 714 30.79 -20.06 -5.21
CA GLU A 714 31.27 -20.79 -6.38
C GLU A 714 30.13 -20.96 -7.38
N LYS A 715 30.34 -20.52 -8.62
CA LYS A 715 29.36 -20.69 -9.69
C LYS A 715 29.30 -22.17 -10.10
N ILE A 716 28.09 -22.73 -10.12
CA ILE A 716 27.81 -24.03 -10.71
C ILE A 716 27.10 -23.79 -12.04
N GLU A 717 27.56 -24.45 -13.11
CA GLU A 717 26.97 -24.29 -14.43
C GLU A 717 27.05 -25.59 -15.22
N SER A 718 25.96 -25.91 -15.91
CA SER A 718 25.84 -27.01 -16.85
C SER A 718 25.09 -26.57 -18.10
N ALA A 719 24.80 -27.52 -18.99
CA ALA A 719 23.95 -27.27 -20.16
C ALA A 719 22.50 -26.95 -19.76
N THR A 720 22.01 -27.49 -18.64
CA THR A 720 20.59 -27.37 -18.24
C THR A 720 20.38 -26.37 -17.10
N CYS A 721 21.40 -26.13 -16.29
CA CYS A 721 21.26 -25.38 -15.04
C CYS A 721 22.41 -24.40 -14.81
N SER A 722 22.13 -23.37 -14.02
CA SER A 722 23.13 -22.47 -13.44
C SER A 722 22.79 -22.23 -11.98
N GLY A 723 23.77 -21.84 -11.18
CA GLY A 723 23.54 -21.59 -9.78
C GLY A 723 24.81 -21.33 -9.01
N VAL A 724 24.72 -21.45 -7.69
CA VAL A 724 25.79 -21.08 -6.78
C VAL A 724 25.87 -22.01 -5.58
N LEU A 725 27.08 -22.45 -5.26
CA LEU A 725 27.44 -23.06 -3.99
C LEU A 725 27.97 -21.96 -3.05
N VAL A 726 27.22 -21.69 -2.00
CA VAL A 726 27.54 -20.70 -0.97
C VAL A 726 28.18 -21.41 0.21
N GLU A 727 29.34 -20.90 0.65
CA GLU A 727 30.09 -21.37 1.83
C GLU A 727 30.46 -22.86 1.80
N GLY A 728 30.51 -23.44 0.59
CA GLY A 728 30.72 -24.87 0.38
C GLY A 728 29.65 -25.76 1.00
N GLN A 729 28.45 -25.23 1.30
CA GLN A 729 27.42 -25.91 2.10
C GLN A 729 25.99 -25.70 1.61
N ARG A 730 25.67 -24.63 0.88
CA ARG A 730 24.31 -24.36 0.39
C ARG A 730 24.36 -24.17 -1.11
N LEU A 731 23.87 -25.15 -1.87
CA LEU A 731 23.79 -25.11 -3.32
C LEU A 731 22.38 -24.70 -3.74
N VAL A 732 22.29 -23.64 -4.54
CA VAL A 732 21.04 -23.22 -5.19
C VAL A 732 21.20 -23.34 -6.69
N LEU A 733 20.28 -24.04 -7.35
CA LEU A 733 20.28 -24.27 -8.80
C LEU A 733 18.99 -23.78 -9.43
N PHE A 734 19.14 -23.15 -10.59
CA PHE A 734 18.08 -22.64 -11.46
C PHE A 734 18.18 -23.32 -12.82
N ASN A 735 17.03 -23.51 -13.47
CA ASN A 735 17.01 -24.00 -14.84
C ASN A 735 17.39 -22.87 -15.84
N LYS A 736 18.02 -23.23 -16.96
CA LYS A 736 18.37 -22.29 -18.04
C LYS A 736 17.26 -22.14 -19.10
N GLN A 737 16.15 -22.87 -18.94
CA GLN A 737 15.04 -22.90 -19.89
C GLN A 737 13.76 -22.31 -19.26
N PRO A 738 12.89 -21.67 -20.05
CA PRO A 738 11.57 -21.27 -19.59
C PRO A 738 10.76 -22.45 -19.04
N GLY A 739 9.99 -22.18 -17.99
CA GLY A 739 9.08 -23.15 -17.38
C GLY A 739 9.75 -24.21 -16.51
N MET A 740 8.92 -25.11 -15.96
CA MET A 740 9.36 -26.22 -15.10
C MET A 740 10.01 -27.33 -15.94
N GLN A 741 11.09 -27.92 -15.42
CA GLN A 741 11.85 -28.96 -16.11
C GLN A 741 11.67 -30.34 -15.45
N SER A 742 11.67 -31.41 -16.25
CA SER A 742 11.61 -32.80 -15.76
C SER A 742 12.99 -33.38 -15.42
N SER A 743 14.07 -32.65 -15.71
CA SER A 743 15.44 -33.11 -15.46
C SER A 743 16.41 -31.97 -15.22
N ALA A 744 17.49 -32.27 -14.49
CA ALA A 744 18.62 -31.39 -14.27
C ALA A 744 19.91 -32.20 -14.17
N ASN A 745 21.03 -31.67 -14.69
CA ASN A 745 22.36 -32.25 -14.47
C ASN A 745 23.34 -31.20 -13.99
N PHE A 746 24.26 -31.58 -13.11
CA PHE A 746 25.28 -30.70 -12.58
C PHE A 746 26.37 -31.49 -11.86
N GLU A 747 27.52 -30.85 -11.69
CA GLU A 747 28.64 -31.36 -10.92
C GLU A 747 28.93 -30.43 -9.75
N VAL A 748 29.33 -31.01 -8.62
CA VAL A 748 29.71 -30.27 -7.41
C VAL A 748 31.02 -30.81 -6.87
N GLN A 749 31.92 -29.90 -6.49
CA GLN A 749 33.10 -30.21 -5.71
C GLN A 749 32.88 -29.79 -4.25
N ALA A 750 32.57 -30.73 -3.35
CA ALA A 750 32.39 -30.41 -1.94
C ALA A 750 32.90 -31.50 -1.00
N ALA A 751 33.81 -31.11 -0.10
CA ALA A 751 34.38 -31.99 0.93
C ALA A 751 33.52 -32.09 2.20
N ARG A 752 32.48 -31.25 2.32
CA ARG A 752 31.57 -31.19 3.47
C ARG A 752 30.14 -31.48 3.03
N PRO A 753 29.24 -31.84 3.97
CA PRO A 753 27.83 -31.93 3.69
C PRO A 753 27.28 -30.62 3.10
N ILE A 754 26.47 -30.75 2.06
CA ILE A 754 25.78 -29.66 1.39
C ILE A 754 24.26 -29.84 1.51
N THR A 755 23.54 -28.73 1.54
CA THR A 755 22.10 -28.67 1.31
C THR A 755 21.89 -28.23 -0.14
N LEU A 756 21.12 -29.00 -0.91
CA LEU A 756 20.81 -28.74 -2.31
C LEU A 756 19.38 -28.21 -2.42
N ILE A 757 19.24 -27.04 -3.04
CA ILE A 757 17.99 -26.39 -3.36
C ILE A 757 17.93 -26.31 -4.90
N ILE A 758 17.19 -27.23 -5.51
CA ILE A 758 17.04 -27.31 -6.97
C ILE A 758 15.66 -26.77 -7.33
N THR A 759 15.63 -25.66 -8.05
CA THR A 759 14.40 -24.93 -8.37
C THR A 759 13.93 -25.19 -9.79
N GLY A 760 12.65 -24.93 -10.05
CA GLY A 760 12.10 -24.97 -11.40
C GLY A 760 11.99 -26.38 -11.98
N VAL A 761 11.76 -27.39 -11.14
CA VAL A 761 11.45 -28.77 -11.56
C VAL A 761 9.93 -29.02 -11.57
N THR A 762 9.47 -30.08 -12.23
CA THR A 762 8.04 -30.45 -12.22
C THR A 762 7.48 -30.50 -10.79
N PRO A 763 6.43 -29.73 -10.45
CA PRO A 763 5.85 -29.74 -9.11
C PRO A 763 5.24 -31.08 -8.69
N ASP A 764 5.15 -31.30 -7.38
CA ASP A 764 4.47 -32.44 -6.75
C ASP A 764 4.88 -33.83 -7.29
N THR A 765 6.09 -33.94 -7.83
CA THR A 765 6.54 -35.09 -8.60
C THR A 765 7.69 -35.79 -7.87
N LEU A 766 7.62 -37.12 -7.78
CA LEU A 766 8.73 -37.92 -7.26
C LEU A 766 9.84 -37.97 -8.31
N LEU A 767 10.96 -37.31 -8.03
CA LEU A 767 12.12 -37.22 -8.91
C LEU A 767 13.24 -38.14 -8.40
N LYS A 768 13.81 -38.92 -9.31
CA LYS A 768 14.96 -39.79 -9.08
C LYS A 768 16.25 -39.00 -9.19
N ILE A 769 17.04 -39.04 -8.13
CA ILE A 769 18.36 -38.43 -8.04
C ILE A 769 19.40 -39.54 -8.18
N LYS A 770 20.22 -39.48 -9.23
CA LYS A 770 21.43 -40.30 -9.34
C LYS A 770 22.65 -39.49 -8.92
N LYS A 771 23.58 -40.15 -8.23
CA LYS A 771 24.90 -39.62 -7.86
C LYS A 771 25.96 -40.53 -8.45
N ASN A 772 26.85 -39.98 -9.25
CA ASN A 772 27.91 -40.74 -9.95
C ASN A 772 27.37 -41.95 -10.73
N GLY A 773 26.22 -41.77 -11.40
CA GLY A 773 25.55 -42.79 -12.21
C GLY A 773 24.69 -43.79 -11.44
N ALA A 774 24.83 -43.91 -10.12
CA ALA A 774 24.02 -44.79 -9.29
C ALA A 774 22.80 -44.05 -8.72
N VAL A 775 21.64 -44.72 -8.63
CA VAL A 775 20.46 -44.15 -7.95
C VAL A 775 20.82 -43.92 -6.49
N TYR A 776 20.68 -42.66 -6.06
CA TYR A 776 21.05 -42.22 -4.72
C TYR A 776 19.83 -42.07 -3.83
N LEU A 777 18.83 -41.29 -4.27
CA LEU A 777 17.55 -41.14 -3.56
C LEU A 777 16.43 -40.75 -4.52
N ASN A 778 15.18 -40.88 -4.05
CA ASN A 778 14.02 -40.29 -4.70
C ASN A 778 13.50 -39.16 -3.80
N VAL A 779 13.26 -37.98 -4.36
CA VAL A 779 12.78 -36.80 -3.64
C VAL A 779 11.53 -36.29 -4.32
N LYS A 780 10.46 -36.08 -3.55
CA LYS A 780 9.27 -35.43 -4.08
C LYS A 780 9.52 -33.91 -4.11
N SER A 781 9.32 -33.28 -5.27
CA SER A 781 9.33 -31.82 -5.37
C SER A 781 8.12 -31.22 -4.64
N SER A 782 8.30 -30.00 -4.16
CA SER A 782 7.24 -29.21 -3.56
C SER A 782 6.21 -28.72 -4.59
N ALA A 783 5.14 -28.07 -4.13
CA ALA A 783 4.12 -27.47 -5.00
C ALA A 783 4.69 -26.33 -5.88
N GLY A 784 5.76 -25.65 -5.42
CA GLY A 784 6.51 -24.67 -6.18
C GLY A 784 7.60 -25.26 -7.08
N GLY A 785 7.70 -26.58 -7.21
CA GLY A 785 8.71 -27.21 -8.06
C GLY A 785 10.14 -27.07 -7.51
N VAL A 786 10.31 -27.22 -6.20
CA VAL A 786 11.62 -27.17 -5.53
C VAL A 786 11.95 -28.52 -4.90
N LEU A 787 13.19 -28.97 -5.09
CA LEU A 787 13.80 -30.06 -4.32
C LEU A 787 14.69 -29.45 -3.25
N ASN A 788 14.53 -29.90 -2.01
CA ASN A 788 15.39 -29.52 -0.88
C ASN A 788 15.85 -30.78 -0.14
N PHE A 789 17.13 -31.10 -0.20
CA PHE A 789 17.70 -32.26 0.48
C PHE A 789 19.18 -32.05 0.84
N LYS A 790 19.70 -32.86 1.76
CA LYS A 790 21.11 -32.84 2.17
C LYS A 790 21.86 -34.00 1.55
N ASP A 791 23.13 -33.78 1.22
CA ASP A 791 24.05 -34.83 0.81
C ASP A 791 25.47 -34.56 1.36
N ASN A 792 26.30 -35.60 1.44
CA ASN A 792 27.74 -35.49 1.65
C ASN A 792 28.47 -35.98 0.39
N PRO A 793 28.93 -35.08 -0.49
CA PRO A 793 29.59 -35.48 -1.74
C PRO A 793 30.94 -36.16 -1.50
N GLY A 794 31.68 -35.74 -0.46
CA GLY A 794 32.99 -36.29 -0.10
C GLY A 794 34.10 -35.98 -1.12
N GLY A 795 33.87 -35.01 -2.02
CA GLY A 795 34.73 -34.71 -3.17
C GLY A 795 33.92 -34.27 -4.38
N ALA A 796 34.36 -34.67 -5.58
CA ALA A 796 33.62 -34.48 -6.83
C ALA A 796 32.42 -35.42 -6.89
N ALA A 797 31.24 -34.88 -7.20
CA ALA A 797 30.03 -35.67 -7.42
C ALA A 797 29.22 -35.11 -8.59
N GLN A 798 28.80 -36.02 -9.48
CA GLN A 798 27.89 -35.72 -10.57
C GLN A 798 26.47 -36.12 -10.20
N TYR A 799 25.53 -35.20 -10.34
CA TYR A 799 24.11 -35.42 -10.07
C TYR A 799 23.29 -35.39 -11.35
N GLU A 800 22.35 -36.34 -11.43
CA GLU A 800 21.33 -36.40 -12.46
C GLU A 800 19.96 -36.47 -11.78
N VAL A 801 19.12 -35.48 -12.02
CA VAL A 801 17.72 -35.43 -11.59
C VAL A 801 16.86 -35.81 -12.79
N THR A 802 15.98 -36.79 -12.61
CA THR A 802 15.06 -37.27 -13.66
C THR A 802 13.72 -37.64 -13.05
N GLN A 803 12.62 -37.39 -13.77
CA GLN A 803 11.29 -37.83 -13.39
C GLN A 803 11.13 -39.35 -13.47
#